data_AF-A0A1V4S418-F1
#
_entry.id   AF-A0A1V4S418-F1
#
_cell.length_a   1.000
_cell.length_b   1.000
_cell.length_c   1.000
_cell.angle_alpha   90.00
_cell.angle_beta   90.00
_cell.angle_gamma   90.00
#
_symmetry.space_group_name_H-M   'P 1'
#
loop_
_entity.id
_entity.type
_entity.pdbx_description
1 polymer ?
#
loop_
_entity_poly.entity_id
_entity_poly.type
_entity_poly.pdbx_seq_one_letter_code
_entity_poly.pdbx_strand_id
1 'polypeptide(L)'
;MKNIEIKRKKWPENSGELYAGIDAGSISVNCIVISDKREIVYEFPYNRHFGKVEELVSSVIQSLYGEFGEERVRSISFTGSYGGNLSEKFGVFYEFETISQVLGALFIKPDVKTIISMGGQDTALLQIKHSQEDWELEYFNTNGPCASGTGSFIDQQAQRLATSIYGGKTDTSRDHIDMILADFIKLGLKSEKPANVACRCTVFTKSDMIHLQNKGEKLEDIIHGLHVGNARNYMSTIVGSRTLEEPIVFIGGLSLNELQVKAFKNYSPQLVVPPCNTSIGALGVALQALDSVREDRVNPEMLKATGSFCHVSVPVASRLSLKQTAFPETNEIHLKALNKENRVYIGIDIGSTTTKYAVINKAREIIHKSYVPTQGKPIEVTQILLKTIRDELGKKSQIAGMATTGSGRNVVGDFLNVDLIIDEITAHARGAVEIDPEVDTIFEIGGQDSKYISIANTYPLDFDMNKVCAAGTGSFLHELANKYGINIVDEFQKIALSSEAPVKLAERCTVFMESDLVSYQQKGVSQKDLIAGLCYAIVHNYLNRVVGKRKIGEKVMFLGGPSLNKGVVAAFEDVLGRGLVVPRHREVLGAYGAAISVQEKMVQENKNDSTFRGLDSAINDRMNYKEKICHADPQCHNQCKLKIYDFDGRRSIWGGECGRYEVAKIRGTKKENFFALRQKIWQPYMDGVYEELRGEPLMEVDNRPTIGMQRALYGLQTDILWAHFFDQLGFRLVLTPPTNSKISKVGIEKMVAETCYPVKVSHGHIAELIGNTRYLFIPTMINMPTPEPSETGFYCPMIQSNSYMVRVALGIDQKSILSPIIHMKYDTDTLALEISEQIQKKLHVSKSEIKRAIYYALDMNSQFNVELWRKGQEILDGQSLDEPIVVVTGRPYNLYDERLNLRLGQNLSKIGVSALPMDFIDVSSVDLSDFPSMYWGLGAQILRTAKVIERHHNYFGLHLTNFSCGADSFLEHFYKHIMG
;
A
#
# COMPACT_ATOMS: atom_id res chain seq x y z
N MET A 1 -2.72 -3.77 31.93
CA MET A 1 -1.89 -4.49 32.94
C MET A 1 -2.53 -4.48 34.34
N LYS A 2 -3.33 -5.50 34.67
CA LYS A 2 -3.41 -6.00 36.04
C LYS A 2 -2.40 -7.14 36.11
N ASN A 3 -1.34 -6.97 36.89
CA ASN A 3 -0.44 -8.08 37.23
C ASN A 3 -1.31 -9.19 37.83
N ILE A 4 -1.54 -10.26 37.08
CA ILE A 4 -1.84 -11.53 37.70
C ILE A 4 -0.50 -11.92 38.34
N GLU A 5 -0.34 -11.59 39.62
CA GLU A 5 0.67 -12.21 40.45
C GLU A 5 0.47 -13.73 40.33
N ILE A 6 1.26 -14.38 39.48
CA ILE A 6 1.57 -15.79 39.68
C ILE A 6 2.32 -15.78 41.02
N LYS A 7 1.56 -16.03 42.10
CA LYS A 7 2.08 -16.10 43.46
C LYS A 7 3.35 -16.95 43.41
N ARG A 8 4.48 -16.38 43.86
CA ARG A 8 5.66 -17.13 44.29
C ARG A 8 5.19 -18.17 45.31
N LYS A 9 4.85 -19.39 44.85
CA LYS A 9 4.65 -20.52 45.74
C LYS A 9 6.04 -20.85 46.26
N LYS A 10 6.34 -20.46 47.50
CA LYS A 10 7.44 -21.06 48.25
C LYS A 10 7.19 -22.57 48.23
N TRP A 11 8.06 -23.30 47.51
CA TRP A 11 7.91 -24.73 47.34
C TRP A 11 8.62 -25.50 48.44
N PRO A 12 8.12 -26.69 48.82
CA PRO A 12 8.73 -27.52 49.85
C PRO A 12 10.11 -28.01 49.38
N GLU A 13 11.06 -28.13 50.32
CA GLU A 13 12.45 -28.55 50.08
C GLU A 13 12.62 -30.02 49.60
N ASN A 14 11.56 -30.72 49.20
CA ASN A 14 11.66 -32.13 48.80
C ASN A 14 10.76 -32.55 47.62
N SER A 15 11.41 -33.18 46.63
CA SER A 15 10.94 -34.09 45.56
C SER A 15 10.35 -33.50 44.25
N GLY A 16 11.21 -33.42 43.23
CA GLY A 16 10.85 -33.39 41.81
C GLY A 16 12.02 -32.94 40.92
N GLU A 17 12.29 -33.66 39.83
CA GLU A 17 13.22 -33.23 38.78
C GLU A 17 12.57 -32.13 37.92
N LEU A 18 13.38 -31.17 37.45
CA LEU A 18 12.89 -30.01 36.70
C LEU A 18 13.29 -30.07 35.22
N TYR A 19 12.35 -29.69 34.36
CA TYR A 19 12.54 -29.59 32.92
C TYR A 19 12.30 -28.14 32.51
N ALA A 20 13.31 -27.52 31.90
CA ALA A 20 13.24 -26.14 31.42
C ALA A 20 13.13 -26.13 29.90
N GLY A 21 12.13 -25.42 29.40
CA GLY A 21 12.00 -25.11 27.98
C GLY A 21 12.37 -23.67 27.72
N ILE A 22 13.14 -23.43 26.67
CA ILE A 22 13.55 -22.10 26.23
C ILE A 22 13.09 -21.90 24.78
N ASP A 23 12.18 -20.96 24.57
CA ASP A 23 11.78 -20.50 23.25
C ASP A 23 12.66 -19.29 22.87
N ALA A 24 13.64 -19.53 22.01
CA ALA A 24 14.52 -18.50 21.46
C ALA A 24 13.96 -18.02 20.10
N GLY A 25 12.91 -17.20 20.18
CA GLY A 25 12.20 -16.66 19.03
C GLY A 25 12.88 -15.46 18.36
N SER A 26 12.27 -14.95 17.29
CA SER A 26 12.86 -13.93 16.41
C SER A 26 13.24 -12.59 17.09
N ILE A 27 12.55 -12.22 18.18
CA ILE A 27 12.74 -10.94 18.91
C ILE A 27 12.91 -11.10 20.43
N SER A 28 12.56 -12.26 20.99
CA SER A 28 12.50 -12.50 22.43
C SER A 28 12.95 -13.90 22.80
N VAL A 29 13.31 -14.06 24.07
CA VAL A 29 13.63 -15.34 24.70
C VAL A 29 12.64 -15.53 25.84
N ASN A 30 11.91 -16.65 25.81
CA ASN A 30 10.93 -17.02 26.82
C ASN A 30 11.38 -18.33 27.46
N CYS A 31 11.25 -18.45 28.78
CA CYS A 31 11.66 -19.64 29.51
C CYS A 31 10.58 -20.05 30.50
N ILE A 32 10.27 -21.34 30.54
CA ILE A 32 9.34 -21.92 31.49
C ILE A 32 9.92 -23.19 32.09
N VAL A 33 9.62 -23.43 33.35
CA VAL A 33 10.10 -24.58 34.12
C VAL A 33 8.91 -25.41 34.57
N ILE A 34 8.95 -26.70 34.29
CA ILE A 34 7.95 -27.67 34.75
C ILE A 34 8.59 -28.74 35.64
N SER A 35 7.77 -29.38 36.47
CA SER A 35 8.17 -30.56 37.24
C SER A 35 7.92 -31.86 36.49
N ASP A 36 8.52 -32.93 37.00
CA ASP A 36 8.22 -34.33 36.65
C ASP A 36 6.72 -34.71 36.70
N LYS A 37 5.91 -33.96 37.47
CA LYS A 37 4.45 -34.11 37.56
C LYS A 37 3.68 -33.26 36.54
N ARG A 38 4.36 -32.67 35.55
CA ARG A 38 3.79 -31.74 34.56
C ARG A 38 3.21 -30.46 35.19
N GLU A 39 3.66 -30.04 36.36
CA GLU A 39 3.20 -28.78 36.96
C GLU A 39 4.10 -27.62 36.54
N ILE A 40 3.52 -26.49 36.13
CA ILE A 40 4.29 -25.26 35.86
C ILE A 40 4.83 -24.72 37.18
N VAL A 41 6.15 -24.73 37.32
CA VAL A 41 6.88 -24.29 38.52
C VAL A 41 7.15 -22.80 38.45
N TYR A 42 7.64 -22.34 37.30
CA TYR A 42 8.07 -20.95 37.12
C TYR A 42 8.03 -20.53 35.65
N GLU A 43 7.60 -19.29 35.41
CA GLU A 43 7.68 -18.63 34.11
C GLU A 43 8.62 -17.42 34.25
N PHE A 44 9.68 -17.39 33.45
CA PHE A 44 10.57 -16.23 33.41
C PHE A 44 9.88 -15.07 32.67
N PRO A 45 10.18 -13.81 33.03
CA PRO A 45 9.64 -12.66 32.32
C PRO A 45 9.96 -12.71 30.82
N TYR A 46 8.98 -12.31 30.00
CA TYR A 46 9.16 -12.08 28.57
C TYR A 46 10.30 -11.07 28.33
N ASN A 47 11.38 -11.51 27.68
CA ASN A 47 12.58 -10.69 27.50
C ASN A 47 12.96 -10.55 26.03
N ARG A 48 13.05 -9.31 25.54
CA ARG A 48 13.46 -9.00 24.16
C ARG A 48 14.97 -8.98 24.02
N HIS A 49 15.55 -9.69 23.05
CA HIS A 49 17.01 -9.83 22.93
C HIS A 49 17.70 -8.72 22.11
N PHE A 50 17.00 -7.94 21.28
CA PHE A 50 17.58 -6.84 20.46
C PHE A 50 18.85 -7.25 19.69
N GLY A 51 18.83 -8.43 19.06
CA GLY A 51 19.97 -9.01 18.34
C GLY A 51 21.02 -9.72 19.20
N LYS A 52 20.95 -9.61 20.53
CA LYS A 52 21.86 -10.25 21.49
C LYS A 52 21.30 -11.56 22.04
N VAL A 53 20.92 -12.47 21.15
CA VAL A 53 20.24 -13.73 21.51
C VAL A 53 21.10 -14.57 22.46
N GLU A 54 22.37 -14.81 22.10
CA GLU A 54 23.26 -15.66 22.89
C GLU A 54 23.54 -15.11 24.29
N GLU A 55 23.77 -13.79 24.41
CA GLU A 55 23.98 -13.12 25.70
C GLU A 55 22.75 -13.29 26.60
N LEU A 56 21.54 -13.08 26.03
CA LEU A 56 20.31 -13.19 26.80
C LEU A 56 20.00 -14.64 27.19
N VAL A 57 20.14 -15.60 26.28
CA VAL A 57 19.96 -17.04 26.57
C VAL A 57 20.93 -17.48 27.67
N SER A 58 22.19 -17.05 27.59
CA SER A 58 23.19 -17.36 28.61
C SER A 58 22.80 -16.77 29.97
N SER A 59 22.30 -15.54 30.00
CA SER A 59 21.78 -14.90 31.22
C SER A 59 20.57 -15.66 31.80
N VAL A 60 19.65 -16.13 30.94
CA VAL A 60 18.47 -16.89 31.36
C VAL A 60 18.88 -18.24 31.96
N ILE A 61 19.81 -18.96 31.35
CA ILE A 61 20.33 -20.23 31.88
C ILE A 61 21.07 -20.01 33.21
N GLN A 62 21.87 -18.96 33.31
CA GLN A 62 22.54 -18.61 34.58
C GLN A 62 21.53 -18.29 35.69
N SER A 63 20.46 -17.57 35.38
CA SER A 63 19.37 -17.30 36.33
C SER A 63 18.62 -18.57 36.71
N LEU A 64 18.35 -19.47 35.75
CA LEU A 64 17.73 -20.77 35.98
C LEU A 64 18.56 -21.61 36.97
N TYR A 65 19.86 -21.76 36.72
CA TYR A 65 20.76 -22.48 37.63
C TYR A 65 20.96 -21.75 38.97
N GLY A 66 20.94 -20.42 38.99
CA GLY A 66 21.00 -19.64 40.23
C GLY A 66 19.76 -19.83 41.12
N GLU A 67 18.57 -19.90 40.53
CA GLU A 67 17.31 -19.99 41.26
C GLU A 67 16.96 -21.44 41.65
N PHE A 68 17.22 -22.40 40.77
CA PHE A 68 16.86 -23.81 40.98
C PHE A 68 18.05 -24.72 41.27
N GLY A 69 19.30 -24.31 41.09
CA GLY A 69 20.47 -25.19 41.25
C GLY A 69 20.61 -26.16 40.08
N GLU A 70 21.83 -26.29 39.57
CA GLU A 70 22.16 -27.11 38.38
C GLU A 70 21.69 -28.57 38.53
N GLU A 71 21.86 -29.16 39.71
CA GLU A 71 21.53 -30.57 39.95
C GLU A 71 20.04 -30.91 39.89
N ARG A 72 19.16 -29.91 40.09
CA ARG A 72 17.70 -30.11 40.02
C ARG A 72 17.16 -29.97 38.60
N VAL A 73 17.88 -29.32 37.69
CA VAL A 73 17.49 -29.17 36.30
C VAL A 73 17.95 -30.41 35.54
N ARG A 74 17.01 -31.30 35.23
CA ARG A 74 17.26 -32.53 34.49
C ARG A 74 17.46 -32.27 33.01
N SER A 75 16.68 -31.36 32.41
CA SER A 75 16.78 -31.03 30.98
C SER A 75 16.61 -29.53 30.73
N ILE A 76 17.41 -28.99 29.81
CA ILE A 76 17.18 -27.71 29.15
C ILE A 76 16.98 -27.98 27.66
N SER A 77 15.84 -27.57 27.13
CA SER A 77 15.47 -27.84 25.74
C SER A 77 15.06 -26.57 25.01
N PHE A 78 15.34 -26.51 23.71
CA PHE A 78 15.14 -25.31 22.90
C PHE A 78 14.04 -25.46 21.86
N THR A 79 13.36 -24.35 21.60
CA THR A 79 12.51 -24.17 20.43
C THR A 79 12.65 -22.74 19.88
N GLY A 80 11.89 -22.41 18.84
CA GLY A 80 11.92 -21.09 18.19
C GLY A 80 12.98 -20.95 17.09
N SER A 81 12.98 -19.79 16.43
CA SER A 81 13.78 -19.52 15.23
C SER A 81 15.29 -19.59 15.44
N TYR A 82 15.79 -19.28 16.65
CA TYR A 82 17.20 -19.41 17.02
C TYR A 82 17.50 -20.70 17.80
N GLY A 83 16.47 -21.45 18.21
CA GLY A 83 16.61 -22.62 19.07
C GLY A 83 17.52 -23.69 18.48
N GLY A 84 17.44 -23.95 17.16
CA GLY A 84 18.23 -25.00 16.51
C GLY A 84 19.74 -24.74 16.51
N ASN A 85 20.16 -23.51 16.20
CA ASN A 85 21.58 -23.15 16.25
C ASN A 85 22.13 -23.21 17.69
N LEU A 86 21.31 -22.78 18.66
CA LEU A 86 21.68 -22.81 20.08
C LEU A 86 21.73 -24.25 20.60
N SER A 87 20.80 -25.10 20.20
CA SER A 87 20.78 -26.51 20.60
C SER A 87 21.97 -27.28 20.04
N GLU A 88 22.35 -27.02 18.78
CA GLU A 88 23.59 -27.60 18.20
C GLU A 88 24.83 -27.12 18.96
N LYS A 89 24.89 -25.82 19.28
CA LYS A 89 26.01 -25.23 20.03
C LYS A 89 26.15 -25.80 21.44
N PHE A 90 25.03 -25.99 22.14
CA PHE A 90 25.02 -26.49 23.52
C PHE A 90 24.88 -28.01 23.63
N GLY A 91 24.63 -28.72 22.53
CA GLY A 91 24.44 -30.17 22.50
C GLY A 91 23.18 -30.65 23.22
N VAL A 92 22.08 -29.90 23.14
CA VAL A 92 20.83 -30.19 23.87
C VAL A 92 19.63 -30.43 22.93
N PHE A 93 18.50 -30.90 23.48
CA PHE A 93 17.31 -31.20 22.69
C PHE A 93 16.67 -29.96 22.05
N TYR A 94 16.20 -30.13 20.81
CA TYR A 94 15.45 -29.12 20.06
C TYR A 94 14.20 -29.72 19.46
N GLU A 95 13.12 -28.93 19.47
CA GLU A 95 11.91 -29.23 18.73
C GLU A 95 11.43 -28.00 17.93
N PHE A 96 10.79 -28.26 16.80
CA PHE A 96 10.12 -27.26 15.98
C PHE A 96 9.04 -26.50 16.76
N GLU A 97 9.08 -25.18 16.63
CA GLU A 97 8.19 -24.23 17.32
C GLU A 97 6.70 -24.56 17.15
N THR A 98 6.28 -24.96 15.94
CA THR A 98 4.88 -25.29 15.66
C THR A 98 4.39 -26.45 16.52
N ILE A 99 5.20 -27.51 16.67
CA ILE A 99 4.85 -28.68 17.48
C ILE A 99 4.80 -28.28 18.95
N SER A 100 5.82 -27.58 19.42
CA SER A 100 5.87 -27.12 20.81
C SER A 100 4.71 -26.18 21.16
N GLN A 101 4.32 -25.27 20.26
CA GLN A 101 3.17 -24.38 20.48
C GLN A 101 1.84 -25.15 20.58
N VAL A 102 1.62 -26.18 19.75
CA VAL A 102 0.42 -27.02 19.83
C VAL A 102 0.36 -27.77 21.15
N LEU A 103 1.47 -28.42 21.54
CA LEU A 103 1.56 -29.17 22.80
C LEU A 103 1.32 -28.30 24.02
N GLY A 104 1.97 -27.13 24.09
CA GLY A 104 1.77 -26.19 25.18
C GLY A 104 0.34 -25.64 25.23
N ALA A 105 -0.27 -25.38 24.08
CA ALA A 105 -1.65 -24.87 24.01
C ALA A 105 -2.67 -25.92 24.47
N LEU A 106 -2.53 -27.17 24.02
CA LEU A 106 -3.39 -28.29 24.45
C LEU A 106 -3.23 -28.60 25.93
N PHE A 107 -2.03 -28.45 26.48
CA PHE A 107 -1.82 -28.60 27.92
C PHE A 107 -2.63 -27.57 28.73
N ILE A 108 -2.67 -26.32 28.27
CA ILE A 108 -3.40 -25.24 28.97
C ILE A 108 -4.92 -25.29 28.69
N LYS A 109 -5.31 -25.64 27.46
CA LYS A 109 -6.71 -25.71 27.01
C LYS A 109 -6.92 -26.99 26.18
N PRO A 110 -7.22 -28.13 26.84
CA PRO A 110 -7.29 -29.44 26.17
C PRO A 110 -8.31 -29.56 25.04
N ASP A 111 -9.39 -28.77 25.08
CA ASP A 111 -10.46 -28.73 24.08
C ASP A 111 -10.23 -27.66 23.00
N VAL A 112 -9.05 -27.02 22.93
CA VAL A 112 -8.77 -25.98 21.94
C VAL A 112 -8.83 -26.54 20.51
N LYS A 113 -9.52 -25.82 19.62
CA LYS A 113 -9.64 -26.19 18.21
C LYS A 113 -8.85 -25.30 17.28
N THR A 114 -8.62 -24.05 17.68
CA THR A 114 -7.85 -23.10 16.87
C THR A 114 -6.84 -22.36 17.74
N ILE A 115 -5.59 -22.31 17.29
CA ILE A 115 -4.53 -21.51 17.87
C ILE A 115 -4.15 -20.43 16.85
N ILE A 116 -4.28 -19.18 17.27
CA ILE A 116 -3.68 -18.03 16.61
C ILE A 116 -2.36 -17.77 17.31
N SER A 117 -1.24 -17.90 16.61
CA SER A 117 0.09 -17.59 17.13
C SER A 117 0.62 -16.35 16.42
N MET A 118 0.94 -15.28 17.14
CA MET A 118 1.55 -14.08 16.56
C MET A 118 2.71 -13.59 17.41
N GLY A 119 3.91 -13.87 16.92
CA GLY A 119 5.18 -13.45 17.49
C GLY A 119 5.74 -12.18 16.85
N GLY A 120 7.06 -12.03 16.97
CA GLY A 120 7.80 -10.87 16.45
C GLY A 120 7.87 -10.85 14.93
N GLN A 121 8.35 -11.91 14.30
CA GLN A 121 8.45 -12.03 12.84
C GLN A 121 7.64 -13.20 12.28
N ASP A 122 7.12 -14.04 13.19
CA ASP A 122 6.41 -15.26 12.86
C ASP A 122 4.93 -15.14 13.28
N THR A 123 4.07 -15.73 12.46
CA THR A 123 2.62 -15.76 12.67
C THR A 123 2.07 -17.03 12.07
N ALA A 124 1.25 -17.74 12.83
CA ALA A 124 0.70 -19.04 12.45
C ALA A 124 -0.78 -19.18 12.83
N LEU A 125 -1.51 -19.89 11.97
CA LEU A 125 -2.81 -20.50 12.29
C LEU A 125 -2.61 -21.99 12.43
N LEU A 126 -3.06 -22.57 13.55
CA LEU A 126 -3.01 -24.01 13.80
C LEU A 126 -4.44 -24.47 14.12
N GLN A 127 -4.96 -25.46 13.40
CA GLN A 127 -6.29 -26.03 13.62
C GLN A 127 -6.17 -27.48 14.07
N ILE A 128 -6.86 -27.79 15.16
CA ILE A 128 -6.78 -29.07 15.84
C ILE A 128 -8.13 -29.76 15.73
N LYS A 129 -8.10 -31.00 15.25
CA LYS A 129 -9.26 -31.87 15.22
C LYS A 129 -9.16 -32.88 16.35
N HIS A 130 -10.24 -32.95 17.13
CA HIS A 130 -10.36 -33.86 18.27
C HIS A 130 -11.07 -35.15 17.82
N SER A 131 -10.48 -36.29 18.18
CA SER A 131 -11.09 -37.62 18.14
C SER A 131 -11.48 -38.05 19.58
N GLN A 132 -12.09 -39.23 19.74
CA GLN A 132 -12.64 -39.64 21.05
C GLN A 132 -11.60 -39.71 22.18
N GLU A 133 -10.32 -39.91 21.89
CA GLU A 133 -9.24 -39.96 22.89
C GLU A 133 -7.93 -39.27 22.47
N ASP A 134 -7.87 -38.68 21.27
CA ASP A 134 -6.63 -38.11 20.72
C ASP A 134 -6.89 -36.88 19.86
N TRP A 135 -5.85 -36.11 19.54
CA TRP A 135 -5.93 -34.91 18.71
C TRP A 135 -5.00 -35.01 17.51
N GLU A 136 -5.39 -34.41 16.39
CA GLU A 136 -4.53 -34.25 15.21
C GLU A 136 -4.44 -32.78 14.81
N LEU A 137 -3.25 -32.33 14.39
CA LEU A 137 -3.07 -31.04 13.74
C LEU A 137 -3.61 -31.14 12.31
N GLU A 138 -4.90 -30.88 12.13
CA GLU A 138 -5.60 -30.98 10.84
C GLU A 138 -5.07 -29.98 9.82
N TYR A 139 -4.68 -28.79 10.27
CA TYR A 139 -4.17 -27.76 9.39
C TYR A 139 -3.22 -26.81 10.10
N PHE A 140 -2.20 -26.36 9.39
CA PHE A 140 -1.41 -25.22 9.79
C PHE A 140 -1.08 -24.31 8.59
N ASN A 141 -0.90 -23.02 8.86
CA ASN A 141 -0.43 -22.05 7.89
C ASN A 141 0.41 -20.99 8.59
N THR A 142 1.52 -20.58 7.99
CA THR A 142 2.43 -19.57 8.54
C THR A 142 2.63 -18.43 7.54
N ASN A 143 3.02 -17.24 8.03
CA ASN A 143 3.47 -16.19 7.13
C ASN A 143 4.79 -16.58 6.43
N GLY A 144 4.98 -16.10 5.21
CA GLY A 144 6.30 -16.15 4.57
C GLY A 144 7.32 -15.25 5.27
N PRO A 145 8.53 -15.08 4.73
CA PRO A 145 9.62 -14.30 5.37
C PRO A 145 9.33 -12.79 5.52
N CYS A 146 8.13 -12.34 5.20
CA CYS A 146 7.71 -10.97 5.40
C CYS A 146 7.14 -10.79 6.81
N ALA A 147 7.69 -9.81 7.55
CA ALA A 147 7.17 -9.41 8.86
C ALA A 147 5.83 -8.63 8.77
N SER A 148 5.22 -8.46 7.59
CA SER A 148 3.93 -7.80 7.46
C SER A 148 2.84 -8.64 8.11
N GLY A 149 2.09 -8.05 9.04
CA GLY A 149 1.13 -8.79 9.85
C GLY A 149 1.58 -9.12 11.27
N THR A 150 2.88 -8.94 11.59
CA THR A 150 3.50 -9.48 12.81
C THR A 150 3.74 -8.41 13.90
N GLY A 151 4.25 -8.81 15.07
CA GLY A 151 4.57 -7.89 16.15
C GLY A 151 5.66 -6.86 15.78
N SER A 152 6.70 -7.26 15.05
CA SER A 152 7.77 -6.34 14.61
C SER A 152 7.22 -5.23 13.70
N PHE A 153 6.18 -5.53 12.92
CA PHE A 153 5.51 -4.52 12.11
C PHE A 153 4.82 -3.46 12.98
N ILE A 154 4.14 -3.86 14.06
CA ILE A 154 3.53 -2.93 15.01
C ILE A 154 4.62 -2.11 15.72
N ASP A 155 5.73 -2.74 16.13
CA ASP A 155 6.85 -2.07 16.78
C ASP A 155 7.46 -0.96 15.92
N GLN A 156 7.71 -1.26 14.64
CA GLN A 156 8.21 -0.29 13.67
C GLN A 156 7.28 0.93 13.55
N GLN A 157 5.96 0.70 13.49
CA GLN A 157 5.00 1.80 13.40
C GLN A 157 4.91 2.61 14.70
N ALA A 158 5.01 1.95 15.85
CA ALA A 158 4.98 2.60 17.15
C ALA A 158 6.21 3.49 17.36
N GLN A 159 7.41 2.97 17.11
CA GLN A 159 8.65 3.74 17.22
C GLN A 159 8.66 4.95 16.28
N ARG A 160 8.14 4.80 15.06
CA ARG A 160 7.98 5.92 14.13
C ARG A 160 7.04 6.99 14.67
N LEU A 161 5.91 6.60 15.27
CA LEU A 161 4.93 7.55 15.81
C LEU A 161 5.33 8.11 17.18
N ALA A 162 6.31 7.50 17.86
CA ALA A 162 6.85 7.99 19.12
C ALA A 162 7.36 9.43 19.03
N THR A 163 7.93 9.85 17.89
CA THR A 163 8.40 11.24 17.71
C THR A 163 7.26 12.25 17.80
N SER A 164 6.06 11.86 17.35
CA SER A 164 4.84 12.67 17.48
C SER A 164 4.27 12.67 18.91
N ILE A 165 4.60 11.67 19.73
CA ILE A 165 4.13 11.54 21.13
C ILE A 165 5.08 12.29 22.09
N TYR A 166 6.40 12.12 21.95
CA TYR A 166 7.38 12.56 22.94
C TYR A 166 8.24 13.75 22.52
N GLY A 167 8.20 14.18 21.25
CA GLY A 167 8.95 15.34 20.76
C GLY A 167 10.48 15.18 20.86
N GLY A 168 11.10 14.70 19.79
CA GLY A 168 12.55 14.81 19.51
C GLY A 168 13.54 14.09 20.44
N LYS A 169 13.20 13.73 21.69
CA LYS A 169 14.09 12.97 22.58
C LYS A 169 14.13 11.51 22.16
N THR A 170 15.25 11.11 21.57
CA THR A 170 15.57 9.72 21.17
C THR A 170 16.49 9.13 22.22
N ASP A 171 15.91 8.53 23.26
CA ASP A 171 16.64 7.61 24.12
C ASP A 171 16.41 6.19 23.57
N THR A 172 17.46 5.45 23.24
CA THR A 172 17.37 4.09 22.68
C THR A 172 17.44 2.99 23.75
N SER A 173 17.27 3.35 25.02
CA SER A 173 17.24 2.39 26.12
C SER A 173 16.06 1.40 26.00
N ARG A 174 16.25 0.17 26.53
CA ARG A 174 15.23 -0.89 26.56
C ARG A 174 13.89 -0.39 27.12
N ASP A 175 13.98 0.31 28.25
CA ASP A 175 12.83 0.85 28.98
C ASP A 175 12.06 1.90 28.15
N HIS A 176 12.76 2.63 27.28
CA HIS A 176 12.13 3.63 26.42
C HIS A 176 11.24 3.01 25.33
N ILE A 177 11.67 1.90 24.71
CA ILE A 177 10.89 1.21 23.67
C ILE A 177 9.62 0.59 24.26
N ASP A 178 9.73 -0.05 25.43
CA ASP A 178 8.57 -0.66 26.07
C ASP A 178 7.57 0.40 26.56
N MET A 179 8.06 1.55 27.04
CA MET A 179 7.23 2.72 27.34
C MET A 179 6.50 3.25 26.09
N ILE A 180 7.21 3.42 24.96
CA ILE A 180 6.62 3.83 23.69
C ILE A 180 5.47 2.92 23.30
N LEU A 181 5.67 1.60 23.37
CA LEU A 181 4.65 0.62 22.99
C LEU A 181 3.44 0.67 23.92
N ALA A 182 3.65 0.80 25.22
CA ALA A 182 2.56 0.92 26.19
C ALA A 182 1.70 2.18 25.94
N ASP A 183 2.34 3.33 25.71
CA ASP A 183 1.62 4.57 25.43
C ASP A 183 0.96 4.56 24.05
N PHE A 184 1.58 3.92 23.06
CA PHE A 184 1.01 3.69 21.74
C PHE A 184 -0.31 2.92 21.83
N ILE A 185 -0.31 1.80 22.56
CA ILE A 185 -1.51 0.98 22.77
C ILE A 185 -2.57 1.78 23.56
N LYS A 186 -2.17 2.45 24.63
CA LYS A 186 -3.07 3.26 25.45
C LYS A 186 -3.72 4.40 24.68
N LEU A 187 -2.99 5.01 23.74
CA LEU A 187 -3.53 6.06 22.87
C LEU A 187 -4.57 5.50 21.91
N GLY A 188 -4.29 4.39 21.22
CA GLY A 188 -5.25 3.78 20.31
C GLY A 188 -6.51 3.26 20.99
N LEU A 189 -6.43 2.82 22.26
CA LEU A 189 -7.60 2.38 23.04
C LEU A 189 -8.62 3.50 23.29
N LYS A 190 -8.22 4.77 23.18
CA LYS A 190 -9.13 5.92 23.29
C LYS A 190 -10.02 6.11 22.06
N SER A 191 -9.68 5.49 20.93
CA SER A 191 -10.46 5.60 19.71
C SER A 191 -11.70 4.71 19.73
N GLU A 192 -12.85 5.30 19.44
CA GLU A 192 -14.11 4.58 19.18
C GLU A 192 -14.31 4.26 17.69
N LYS A 193 -13.62 4.99 16.80
CA LYS A 193 -13.79 4.89 15.35
C LYS A 193 -12.44 4.71 14.63
N PRO A 194 -12.04 3.47 14.34
CA PRO A 194 -10.75 3.21 13.69
C PRO A 194 -10.69 3.83 12.30
N ALA A 195 -9.55 4.44 11.96
CA ALA A 195 -9.25 4.84 10.58
C ALA A 195 -9.06 3.59 9.70
N ASN A 196 -9.32 3.70 8.41
CA ASN A 196 -9.06 2.58 7.49
C ASN A 196 -7.58 2.59 7.08
N VAL A 197 -6.76 1.79 7.75
CA VAL A 197 -5.32 1.67 7.47
C VAL A 197 -5.05 0.39 6.67
N ALA A 198 -4.43 0.52 5.50
CA ALA A 198 -4.01 -0.61 4.67
C ALA A 198 -2.81 -1.34 5.32
N CYS A 199 -3.00 -2.58 5.77
CA CYS A 199 -1.98 -3.34 6.52
C CYS A 199 -1.40 -4.56 5.79
N ARG A 200 -1.53 -4.62 4.46
CA ARG A 200 -1.04 -5.76 3.65
C ARG A 200 0.48 -5.84 3.55
N CYS A 201 1.15 -4.69 3.64
CA CYS A 201 2.59 -4.57 3.54
C CYS A 201 3.03 -3.41 4.42
N THR A 202 4.09 -3.60 5.21
CA THR A 202 4.62 -2.60 6.15
C THR A 202 4.88 -1.24 5.48
N VAL A 203 5.35 -1.27 4.25
CA VAL A 203 5.67 -0.08 3.45
C VAL A 203 4.41 0.68 3.01
N PHE A 204 3.37 -0.04 2.59
CA PHE A 204 2.08 0.56 2.25
C PHE A 204 1.42 1.15 3.49
N THR A 205 1.43 0.43 4.61
CA THR A 205 0.89 0.91 5.88
C THR A 205 1.57 2.21 6.29
N LYS A 206 2.90 2.28 6.19
CA LYS A 206 3.68 3.47 6.53
C LYS A 206 3.19 4.69 5.74
N SER A 207 3.11 4.54 4.42
CA SER A 207 2.66 5.60 3.51
C SER A 207 1.23 6.02 3.77
N ASP A 208 0.32 5.05 3.92
CA ASP A 208 -1.10 5.29 4.18
C ASP A 208 -1.33 6.03 5.51
N MET A 209 -0.64 5.61 6.58
CA MET A 209 -0.68 6.31 7.86
C MET A 209 -0.15 7.75 7.75
N ILE A 210 0.93 8.00 7.00
CA ILE A 210 1.44 9.37 6.77
C ILE A 210 0.41 10.20 6.01
N HIS A 211 -0.24 9.63 4.99
CA HIS A 211 -1.31 10.32 4.28
C HIS A 211 -2.49 10.66 5.19
N LEU A 212 -2.89 9.74 6.07
CA LEU A 212 -3.93 9.99 7.08
C LEU A 212 -3.51 11.09 8.06
N GLN A 213 -2.26 11.09 8.53
CA GLN A 213 -1.71 12.17 9.38
C GLN A 213 -1.69 13.52 8.65
N ASN A 214 -1.28 13.55 7.38
CA ASN A 214 -1.27 14.77 6.57
C ASN A 214 -2.68 15.28 6.25
N LYS A 215 -3.68 14.40 6.21
CA LYS A 215 -5.11 14.75 6.21
C LYS A 215 -5.62 15.12 7.62
N GLY A 216 -4.76 15.05 8.62
CA GLY A 216 -4.96 15.41 10.03
C GLY A 216 -5.75 14.39 10.84
N GLU A 217 -5.96 13.17 10.36
CA GLU A 217 -6.68 12.14 11.14
C GLU A 217 -6.03 11.99 12.53
N LYS A 218 -6.88 11.76 13.54
CA LYS A 218 -6.40 11.68 14.92
C LYS A 218 -5.47 10.49 15.08
N LEU A 219 -4.41 10.67 15.85
CA LEU A 219 -3.39 9.64 16.01
C LEU A 219 -3.98 8.37 16.64
N GLU A 220 -4.88 8.51 17.62
CA GLU A 220 -5.61 7.40 18.23
C GLU A 220 -6.44 6.59 17.22
N ASP A 221 -7.08 7.24 16.24
CA ASP A 221 -7.90 6.59 15.22
C ASP A 221 -7.02 5.83 14.22
N ILE A 222 -5.87 6.38 13.86
CA ILE A 222 -4.87 5.72 13.01
C ILE A 222 -4.29 4.50 13.72
N ILE A 223 -3.96 4.60 15.01
CA ILE A 223 -3.40 3.48 15.78
C ILE A 223 -4.43 2.36 15.93
N HIS A 224 -5.69 2.68 16.24
CA HIS A 224 -6.75 1.67 16.29
C HIS A 224 -6.98 1.04 14.91
N GLY A 225 -6.98 1.86 13.86
CA GLY A 225 -7.06 1.42 12.47
C GLY A 225 -5.96 0.45 12.05
N LEU A 226 -4.72 0.68 12.50
CA LEU A 226 -3.57 -0.20 12.27
C LEU A 226 -3.84 -1.61 12.82
N HIS A 227 -4.33 -1.74 14.04
CA HIS A 227 -4.57 -3.06 14.66
C HIS A 227 -5.75 -3.79 14.00
N VAL A 228 -6.82 -3.06 13.64
CA VAL A 228 -7.95 -3.61 12.87
C VAL A 228 -7.50 -4.07 11.48
N GLY A 229 -6.69 -3.27 10.80
CA GLY A 229 -6.12 -3.64 9.51
C GLY A 229 -5.18 -4.84 9.62
N ASN A 230 -4.39 -4.93 10.69
CA ASN A 230 -3.49 -6.06 10.96
C ASN A 230 -4.28 -7.37 11.15
N ALA A 231 -5.35 -7.34 11.95
CA ALA A 231 -6.26 -8.47 12.10
C ALA A 231 -6.93 -8.86 10.77
N ARG A 232 -7.40 -7.87 10.00
CA ARG A 232 -7.97 -8.11 8.66
C ARG A 232 -6.97 -8.78 7.73
N ASN A 233 -5.70 -8.35 7.76
CA ASN A 233 -4.64 -8.95 6.96
C ASN A 233 -4.40 -10.41 7.36
N TYR A 234 -4.38 -10.72 8.66
CA TYR A 234 -4.31 -12.10 9.16
C TYR A 234 -5.47 -12.94 8.64
N MET A 235 -6.70 -12.45 8.74
CA MET A 235 -7.89 -13.14 8.21
C MET A 235 -7.77 -13.40 6.71
N SER A 236 -7.32 -12.43 5.91
CA SER A 236 -7.25 -12.61 4.46
C SER A 236 -6.08 -13.50 4.00
N THR A 237 -4.95 -13.48 4.71
CA THR A 237 -3.71 -14.14 4.23
C THR A 237 -3.41 -15.47 4.89
N ILE A 238 -3.69 -15.59 6.20
CA ILE A 238 -3.38 -16.80 6.98
C ILE A 238 -4.63 -17.68 7.10
N VAL A 239 -5.78 -17.09 7.41
CA VAL A 239 -7.05 -17.85 7.53
C VAL A 239 -7.65 -18.17 6.16
N GLY A 240 -7.68 -17.19 5.25
CA GLY A 240 -8.22 -17.36 3.91
C GLY A 240 -9.72 -17.69 3.94
N SER A 241 -10.13 -18.76 3.26
CA SER A 241 -11.53 -19.21 3.21
C SER A 241 -11.95 -20.10 4.39
N ARG A 242 -11.06 -20.34 5.36
CA ARG A 242 -11.32 -21.25 6.48
C ARG A 242 -12.15 -20.58 7.56
N THR A 243 -12.91 -21.39 8.28
CA THR A 243 -13.61 -20.97 9.50
C THR A 243 -12.71 -21.20 10.71
N LEU A 244 -12.61 -20.20 11.58
CA LEU A 244 -11.96 -20.38 12.88
C LEU A 244 -12.92 -21.13 13.80
N GLU A 245 -12.51 -22.31 14.26
CA GLU A 245 -13.34 -23.13 15.14
C GLU A 245 -13.09 -22.79 16.60
N GLU A 246 -14.17 -22.62 17.36
CA GLU A 246 -14.09 -22.37 18.80
C GLU A 246 -13.96 -23.70 19.58
N PRO A 247 -13.19 -23.74 20.70
CA PRO A 247 -12.49 -22.61 21.34
C PRO A 247 -11.22 -22.15 20.62
N ILE A 248 -11.01 -20.82 20.58
CA ILE A 248 -9.83 -20.18 19.97
C ILE A 248 -8.92 -19.63 21.07
N VAL A 249 -7.63 -19.97 21.02
CA VAL A 249 -6.60 -19.35 21.87
C VAL A 249 -5.68 -18.45 21.04
N PHE A 250 -5.28 -17.32 21.63
CA PHE A 250 -4.34 -16.37 21.02
C PHE A 250 -3.04 -16.30 21.84
N ILE A 251 -1.93 -16.72 21.23
CA ILE A 251 -0.61 -16.88 21.86
C ILE A 251 0.47 -16.05 21.14
N GLY A 252 1.65 -15.96 21.74
CA GLY A 252 2.80 -15.21 21.22
C GLY A 252 2.86 -13.77 21.74
N GLY A 253 3.94 -13.06 21.44
CA GLY A 253 4.21 -11.70 21.95
C GLY A 253 3.08 -10.70 21.69
N LEU A 254 2.38 -10.80 20.56
CA LEU A 254 1.33 -9.86 20.20
C LEU A 254 0.02 -10.10 20.98
N SER A 255 -0.13 -11.25 21.65
CA SER A 255 -1.25 -11.50 22.56
C SER A 255 -1.23 -10.60 23.81
N LEU A 256 -0.08 -10.00 24.14
CA LEU A 256 0.05 -8.98 25.19
C LEU A 256 -0.52 -7.62 24.77
N ASN A 257 -0.73 -7.39 23.46
CA ASN A 257 -1.25 -6.13 22.95
C ASN A 257 -2.79 -6.10 23.03
N GLU A 258 -3.31 -5.37 24.02
CA GLU A 258 -4.76 -5.27 24.27
C GLU A 258 -5.56 -4.75 23.05
N LEU A 259 -4.99 -3.89 22.20
CA LEU A 259 -5.64 -3.43 20.97
C LEU A 259 -5.71 -4.53 19.92
N GLN A 260 -4.65 -5.33 19.76
CA GLN A 260 -4.67 -6.45 18.83
C GLN A 260 -5.67 -7.51 19.27
N VAL A 261 -5.73 -7.81 20.57
CA VAL A 261 -6.74 -8.73 21.15
C VAL A 261 -8.14 -8.19 20.87
N LYS A 262 -8.40 -6.90 21.10
CA LYS A 262 -9.68 -6.24 20.77
C LYS A 262 -10.01 -6.37 19.28
N ALA A 263 -9.03 -6.18 18.39
CA ALA A 263 -9.23 -6.30 16.95
C ALA A 263 -9.66 -7.73 16.54
N PHE A 264 -9.05 -8.78 17.09
CA PHE A 264 -9.48 -10.16 16.81
C PHE A 264 -10.82 -10.52 17.46
N LYS A 265 -11.14 -9.95 18.63
CA LYS A 265 -12.45 -10.15 19.27
C LYS A 265 -13.62 -9.63 18.44
N ASN A 266 -13.39 -8.70 17.52
CA ASN A 266 -14.41 -8.30 16.54
C ASN A 266 -14.73 -9.42 15.53
N TYR A 267 -13.85 -10.39 15.34
CA TYR A 267 -14.06 -11.56 14.48
C TYR A 267 -14.55 -12.77 15.27
N SER A 268 -13.99 -13.03 16.46
CA SER A 268 -14.48 -14.06 17.40
C SER A 268 -14.56 -13.48 18.82
N PRO A 269 -15.76 -13.13 19.30
CA PRO A 269 -15.95 -12.58 20.64
C PRO A 269 -15.48 -13.51 21.77
N GLN A 270 -15.44 -14.82 21.55
CA GLN A 270 -15.05 -15.82 22.54
C GLN A 270 -13.54 -16.11 22.58
N LEU A 271 -12.73 -15.44 21.77
CA LEU A 271 -11.27 -15.62 21.75
C LEU A 271 -10.66 -15.42 23.15
N VAL A 272 -9.83 -16.40 23.56
CA VAL A 272 -9.17 -16.44 24.86
C VAL A 272 -7.67 -16.19 24.69
N VAL A 273 -7.09 -15.36 25.56
CA VAL A 273 -5.64 -15.27 25.72
C VAL A 273 -5.28 -16.12 26.96
N PRO A 274 -4.58 -17.25 26.80
CA PRO A 274 -4.28 -18.14 27.93
C PRO A 274 -3.27 -17.54 28.91
N PRO A 275 -3.15 -18.08 30.15
CA PRO A 275 -2.00 -17.81 31.00
C PRO A 275 -0.71 -18.27 30.31
N CYS A 276 0.43 -17.64 30.65
CA CYS A 276 1.73 -17.91 30.04
C CYS A 276 1.75 -17.79 28.49
N ASN A 277 0.89 -16.94 27.91
CA ASN A 277 0.65 -16.84 26.46
C ASN A 277 1.91 -16.64 25.59
N THR A 278 2.99 -16.06 26.13
CA THR A 278 4.26 -15.86 25.43
C THR A 278 5.20 -17.05 25.57
N SER A 279 4.99 -17.91 26.56
CA SER A 279 5.86 -19.05 26.90
C SER A 279 5.24 -20.40 26.49
N ILE A 280 4.18 -20.41 25.69
CA ILE A 280 3.49 -21.64 25.24
C ILE A 280 4.43 -22.56 24.43
N GLY A 281 5.28 -21.99 23.57
CA GLY A 281 6.30 -22.77 22.85
C GLY A 281 7.31 -23.40 23.80
N ALA A 282 7.84 -22.61 24.75
CA ALA A 282 8.73 -23.09 25.81
C ALA A 282 8.08 -24.20 26.64
N LEU A 283 6.78 -24.10 26.93
CA LEU A 283 6.03 -25.11 27.68
C LEU A 283 5.96 -26.43 26.91
N GLY A 284 5.65 -26.39 25.62
CA GLY A 284 5.58 -27.58 24.80
C GLY A 284 6.90 -28.33 24.70
N VAL A 285 8.01 -27.62 24.48
CA VAL A 285 9.33 -28.28 24.41
C VAL A 285 9.75 -28.86 25.76
N ALA A 286 9.39 -28.21 26.88
CA ALA A 286 9.62 -28.76 28.21
C ALA A 286 8.80 -30.04 28.46
N LEU A 287 7.52 -30.05 28.08
CA LEU A 287 6.64 -31.22 28.17
C LEU A 287 7.15 -32.38 27.33
N GLN A 288 7.65 -32.09 26.14
CA GLN A 288 8.19 -33.11 25.26
C GLN A 288 9.53 -33.67 25.75
N ALA A 289 10.38 -32.82 26.35
CA ALA A 289 11.60 -33.25 27.00
C ALA A 289 11.31 -34.19 28.18
N LEU A 290 10.26 -33.90 28.96
CA LEU A 290 9.77 -34.77 30.02
C LEU A 290 9.25 -36.12 29.46
N ASP A 291 8.42 -36.08 28.42
CA ASP A 291 7.83 -37.28 27.81
C ASP A 291 8.87 -38.18 27.13
N SER A 292 9.95 -37.58 26.65
CA SER A 292 11.10 -38.28 26.04
C SER A 292 12.19 -38.64 27.06
N VAL A 293 11.98 -38.35 28.35
CA VAL A 293 12.93 -38.62 29.45
C VAL A 293 14.33 -38.08 29.16
N ARG A 294 14.41 -36.83 28.67
CA ARG A 294 15.68 -36.17 28.32
C ARG A 294 16.48 -35.79 29.58
N GLU A 295 17.80 -35.83 29.46
CA GLU A 295 18.77 -35.49 30.52
C GLU A 295 19.80 -34.44 30.04
N ASP A 296 19.40 -33.59 29.09
CA ASP A 296 20.32 -32.66 28.44
C ASP A 296 20.58 -31.43 29.32
N ARG A 297 21.80 -31.28 29.84
CA ARG A 297 22.24 -30.10 30.60
C ARG A 297 23.18 -29.23 29.77
N VAL A 298 23.15 -27.92 29.97
CA VAL A 298 24.08 -26.98 29.33
C VAL A 298 25.30 -26.78 30.23
N ASN A 299 26.50 -27.06 29.71
CA ASN A 299 27.73 -26.84 30.47
C ASN A 299 27.94 -25.33 30.76
N PRO A 300 28.04 -24.91 32.04
CA PRO A 300 28.26 -23.51 32.42
C PRO A 300 29.52 -22.86 31.83
N GLU A 301 30.55 -23.63 31.47
CA GLU A 301 31.77 -23.11 30.83
C GLU A 301 31.53 -22.65 29.38
N MET A 302 30.60 -23.29 28.66
CA MET A 302 30.24 -22.89 27.29
C MET A 302 29.51 -21.54 27.26
N LEU A 303 28.92 -21.12 28.39
CA LEU A 303 28.29 -19.81 28.57
C LEU A 303 29.32 -18.66 28.64
N LYS A 304 30.60 -18.95 28.91
CA LYS A 304 31.68 -17.95 28.98
C LYS A 304 32.42 -17.74 27.66
N ALA A 305 32.25 -18.65 26.70
CA ALA A 305 32.95 -18.64 25.40
C ALA A 305 32.16 -17.89 24.31
N THR A 306 31.66 -16.70 24.61
CA THR A 306 31.06 -15.80 23.60
C THR A 306 32.15 -14.94 22.98
N GLY A 307 32.57 -15.24 21.74
CA GLY A 307 33.47 -14.32 21.01
C GLY A 307 34.31 -14.82 19.84
N SER A 308 34.28 -16.10 19.43
CA SER A 308 35.09 -16.53 18.27
C SER A 308 34.30 -16.37 16.97
N PHE A 309 34.54 -15.27 16.25
CA PHE A 309 33.97 -15.00 14.93
C PHE A 309 34.56 -15.98 13.90
N CYS A 310 33.71 -16.82 13.30
CA CYS A 310 34.07 -17.59 12.12
C CYS A 310 34.21 -16.61 10.94
N HIS A 311 35.33 -16.64 10.21
CA HIS A 311 35.49 -15.88 8.97
C HIS A 311 34.51 -16.42 7.92
N VAL A 312 33.40 -15.71 7.69
CA VAL A 312 32.44 -16.09 6.67
C VAL A 312 32.79 -15.42 5.33
N SER A 313 32.92 -16.24 4.28
CA SER A 313 33.04 -15.77 2.90
C SER A 313 31.71 -15.18 2.43
N VAL A 314 31.60 -13.85 2.40
CA VAL A 314 30.43 -13.12 1.87
C VAL A 314 30.75 -12.45 0.55
N PRO A 315 29.79 -12.31 -0.39
CA PRO A 315 30.02 -11.60 -1.65
C PRO A 315 30.27 -10.10 -1.40
N VAL A 316 31.28 -9.54 -2.06
CA VAL A 316 31.68 -8.12 -1.89
C VAL A 316 31.57 -7.31 -3.19
N ALA A 317 31.42 -6.00 -3.06
CA ALA A 317 31.39 -5.00 -4.13
C ALA A 317 32.66 -4.13 -4.14
N SER A 318 32.77 -3.25 -5.13
CA SER A 318 33.89 -2.30 -5.25
C SER A 318 33.90 -1.29 -4.11
N ARG A 319 35.10 -0.83 -3.72
CA ARG A 319 35.24 0.27 -2.75
C ARG A 319 34.58 1.56 -3.25
N LEU A 320 33.79 2.20 -2.39
CA LEU A 320 33.16 3.48 -2.68
C LEU A 320 34.20 4.60 -2.77
N SER A 321 34.25 5.30 -3.91
CA SER A 321 35.08 6.48 -4.13
C SER A 321 34.44 7.39 -5.19
N LEU A 322 34.59 8.72 -5.03
CA LEU A 322 34.19 9.70 -6.04
C LEU A 322 35.39 10.03 -6.93
N LYS A 323 35.26 9.85 -8.25
CA LYS A 323 36.33 10.07 -9.23
C LYS A 323 35.96 11.15 -10.24
N GLN A 324 34.71 11.17 -10.70
CA GLN A 324 34.21 12.04 -11.77
C GLN A 324 33.25 13.11 -11.26
N THR A 325 32.44 12.79 -10.24
CA THR A 325 31.41 13.70 -9.72
C THR A 325 32.02 14.79 -8.85
N ALA A 326 31.82 16.06 -9.22
CA ALA A 326 32.14 17.19 -8.37
C ALA A 326 31.11 17.30 -7.23
N PHE A 327 31.55 17.17 -5.98
CA PHE A 327 30.68 17.20 -4.80
C PHE A 327 30.87 18.51 -4.02
N PRO A 328 29.83 19.36 -3.87
CA PRO A 328 29.92 20.55 -3.04
C PRO A 328 30.05 20.18 -1.54
N GLU A 329 31.17 20.58 -0.91
CA GLU A 329 31.45 20.30 0.50
C GLU A 329 30.53 21.04 1.47
N THR A 330 30.13 22.28 1.12
CA THR A 330 29.24 23.09 1.94
C THR A 330 28.04 23.58 1.16
N ASN A 331 26.92 23.68 1.87
CA ASN A 331 25.64 24.17 1.38
C ASN A 331 25.21 25.46 2.09
N GLU A 332 26.14 26.11 2.78
CA GLU A 332 25.91 27.35 3.52
C GLU A 332 25.61 28.52 2.58
N ILE A 333 24.72 29.40 3.03
CA ILE A 333 24.39 30.64 2.35
C ILE A 333 24.83 31.77 3.28
N HIS A 334 25.78 32.60 2.82
CA HIS A 334 26.11 33.83 3.53
C HIS A 334 24.99 34.86 3.31
N LEU A 335 24.19 35.10 4.35
CA LEU A 335 23.13 36.10 4.34
C LEU A 335 23.72 37.48 3.98
N LYS A 336 23.42 37.97 2.78
CA LYS A 336 23.67 39.37 2.42
C LYS A 336 22.56 40.23 3.04
N ALA A 337 22.93 41.35 3.68
CA ALA A 337 21.96 42.28 4.24
C ALA A 337 20.96 42.73 3.17
N LEU A 338 19.67 42.54 3.43
CA LEU A 338 18.61 42.89 2.50
C LEU A 338 18.31 44.39 2.59
N ASN A 339 18.43 45.09 1.48
CA ASN A 339 18.02 46.49 1.37
C ASN A 339 16.50 46.61 1.20
N LYS A 340 15.94 47.76 1.58
CA LYS A 340 14.49 48.11 1.58
C LYS A 340 13.75 47.90 0.25
N GLU A 341 14.45 47.69 -0.86
CA GLU A 341 13.91 47.59 -2.22
C GLU A 341 13.95 46.16 -2.81
N ASN A 342 14.46 45.17 -2.05
CA ASN A 342 14.65 43.82 -2.58
C ASN A 342 13.37 42.99 -2.47
N ARG A 343 12.66 42.92 -3.60
CA ARG A 343 11.54 42.01 -3.83
C ARG A 343 12.05 40.57 -3.90
N VAL A 344 11.42 39.69 -3.14
CA VAL A 344 11.78 38.27 -3.03
C VAL A 344 10.62 37.37 -3.43
N TYR A 345 10.96 36.18 -3.95
CA TYR A 345 9.99 35.13 -4.28
C TYR A 345 10.28 33.92 -3.42
N ILE A 346 9.22 33.28 -2.91
CA ILE A 346 9.33 32.16 -1.98
C ILE A 346 8.66 30.95 -2.59
N GLY A 347 9.40 29.85 -2.72
CA GLY A 347 8.82 28.54 -2.97
C GLY A 347 8.89 27.70 -1.71
N ILE A 348 7.81 26.98 -1.41
CA ILE A 348 7.73 26.05 -0.29
C ILE A 348 7.41 24.67 -0.86
N ASP A 349 8.31 23.70 -0.66
CA ASP A 349 8.12 22.30 -1.01
C ASP A 349 7.68 21.52 0.24
N ILE A 350 6.41 21.12 0.26
CA ILE A 350 5.79 20.41 1.37
C ILE A 350 5.75 18.92 1.05
N GLY A 351 6.88 18.26 1.31
CA GLY A 351 7.01 16.81 1.20
C GLY A 351 6.32 16.07 2.35
N SER A 352 6.11 14.77 2.16
CA SER A 352 5.49 13.88 3.15
C SER A 352 6.33 13.75 4.43
N THR A 353 7.65 13.73 4.30
CA THR A 353 8.63 13.66 5.40
C THR A 353 9.27 14.97 5.76
N THR A 354 9.46 15.88 4.81
CA THR A 354 10.23 17.10 4.99
C THR A 354 9.57 18.29 4.31
N THR A 355 9.53 19.42 4.99
CA THR A 355 9.11 20.71 4.44
C THR A 355 10.35 21.55 4.20
N LYS A 356 10.46 22.12 3.00
CA LYS A 356 11.56 22.99 2.61
C LYS A 356 11.04 24.31 2.08
N TYR A 357 11.84 25.36 2.17
CA TYR A 357 11.63 26.56 1.37
C TYR A 357 12.93 27.04 0.74
N ALA A 358 12.78 27.76 -0.37
CA ALA A 358 13.83 28.56 -0.98
C ALA A 358 13.31 29.97 -1.18
N VAL A 359 14.06 30.96 -0.72
CA VAL A 359 13.83 32.39 -0.97
C VAL A 359 14.82 32.82 -2.04
N ILE A 360 14.31 33.39 -3.12
CA ILE A 360 15.12 33.88 -4.25
C ILE A 360 14.93 35.38 -4.46
N ASN A 361 15.98 36.01 -4.96
CA ASN A 361 15.92 37.40 -5.44
C ASN A 361 15.48 37.46 -6.92
N LYS A 362 15.40 38.68 -7.48
CA LYS A 362 15.05 38.88 -8.90
C LYS A 362 16.01 38.19 -9.88
N ALA A 363 17.28 38.03 -9.50
CA ALA A 363 18.30 37.36 -10.30
C ALA A 363 18.29 35.83 -10.14
N ARG A 364 17.27 35.27 -9.48
CA ARG A 364 17.11 33.83 -9.20
C ARG A 364 18.22 33.21 -8.35
N GLU A 365 18.92 34.03 -7.57
CA GLU A 365 19.88 33.53 -6.59
C GLU A 365 19.14 33.13 -5.31
N ILE A 366 19.48 31.97 -4.73
CA ILE A 366 18.95 31.54 -3.43
C ILE A 366 19.64 32.37 -2.34
N ILE A 367 18.86 33.24 -1.67
CA ILE A 367 19.35 34.12 -0.61
C ILE A 367 19.11 33.54 0.78
N HIS A 368 18.15 32.62 0.90
CA HIS A 368 17.82 31.94 2.15
C HIS A 368 17.05 30.66 1.88
N LYS A 369 17.19 29.67 2.75
CA LYS A 369 16.52 28.38 2.63
C LYS A 369 16.39 27.70 3.99
N SER A 370 15.51 26.73 4.07
CA SER A 370 15.45 25.81 5.19
C SER A 370 14.97 24.44 4.73
N TYR A 371 15.41 23.41 5.45
CA TYR A 371 15.04 22.02 5.27
C TYR A 371 14.76 21.42 6.65
N VAL A 372 13.51 21.06 6.93
CA VAL A 372 13.11 20.52 8.23
C VAL A 372 12.15 19.32 8.09
N PRO A 373 12.08 18.42 9.08
CA PRO A 373 11.08 17.36 9.09
C PRO A 373 9.64 17.90 9.18
N THR A 374 8.71 17.37 8.35
CA THR A 374 7.28 17.74 8.35
C THR A 374 6.55 17.21 9.57
N GLN A 375 6.99 16.07 10.13
CA GLN A 375 6.41 15.42 11.32
C GLN A 375 4.89 15.18 11.23
N GLY A 376 4.34 14.98 10.02
CA GLY A 376 2.90 14.82 9.80
C GLY A 376 2.07 16.09 10.08
N LYS A 377 2.73 17.24 10.25
CA LYS A 377 2.14 18.52 10.67
C LYS A 377 2.49 19.63 9.67
N PRO A 378 2.06 19.52 8.40
CA PRO A 378 2.52 20.40 7.33
C PRO A 378 2.27 21.90 7.60
N ILE A 379 1.12 22.26 8.20
CA ILE A 379 0.81 23.66 8.49
C ILE A 379 1.63 24.18 9.67
N GLU A 380 1.68 23.46 10.80
CA GLU A 380 2.46 23.88 11.98
C GLU A 380 3.94 24.08 11.63
N VAL A 381 4.53 23.14 10.88
CA VAL A 381 5.91 23.25 10.41
C VAL A 381 6.08 24.45 9.48
N THR A 382 5.13 24.69 8.58
CA THR A 382 5.15 25.89 7.72
C THR A 382 5.12 27.16 8.56
N GLN A 383 4.29 27.25 9.61
CA GLN A 383 4.25 28.42 10.49
C GLN A 383 5.59 28.66 11.20
N ILE A 384 6.27 27.59 11.65
CA ILE A 384 7.62 27.67 12.21
C ILE A 384 8.60 28.23 11.18
N LEU A 385 8.56 27.72 9.94
CA LEU A 385 9.44 28.18 8.86
C LEU A 385 9.18 29.64 8.48
N LEU A 386 7.92 30.08 8.43
CA LEU A 386 7.55 31.48 8.19
C LEU A 386 8.03 32.39 9.32
N LYS A 387 8.03 31.90 10.57
CA LYS A 387 8.60 32.61 11.71
C LYS A 387 10.10 32.81 11.53
N THR A 388 10.83 31.77 11.12
CA THR A 388 12.26 31.87 10.77
C THR A 388 12.50 32.90 9.66
N ILE A 389 11.72 32.86 8.58
CA ILE A 389 11.79 33.85 7.48
C ILE A 389 11.60 35.27 8.02
N ARG A 390 10.57 35.50 8.85
CA ARG A 390 10.29 36.83 9.43
C ARG A 390 11.43 37.32 10.32
N ASP A 391 11.95 36.43 11.16
CA ASP A 391 12.94 36.77 12.19
C ASP A 391 14.33 36.99 11.56
N GLU A 392 14.71 36.24 10.52
CA GLU A 392 16.02 36.33 9.86
C GLU A 392 16.08 37.31 8.67
N LEU A 393 15.02 37.41 7.85
CA LEU A 393 14.98 38.33 6.69
C LEU A 393 14.42 39.72 7.05
N GLY A 394 13.86 39.86 8.26
CA GLY A 394 13.29 41.09 8.80
C GLY A 394 11.97 41.53 8.15
N LYS A 395 11.18 42.35 8.86
CA LYS A 395 9.88 42.90 8.38
C LYS A 395 9.97 43.81 7.13
N LYS A 396 11.18 44.09 6.62
CA LYS A 396 11.43 45.07 5.56
C LYS A 396 11.48 44.49 4.14
N SER A 397 11.43 43.16 3.99
CA SER A 397 11.48 42.48 2.69
C SER A 397 10.08 42.30 2.10
N GLN A 398 9.86 42.73 0.85
CA GLN A 398 8.57 42.57 0.17
C GLN A 398 8.51 41.19 -0.53
N ILE A 399 7.58 40.33 -0.10
CA ILE A 399 7.28 39.06 -0.77
C ILE A 399 6.47 39.39 -2.03
N ALA A 400 7.11 39.29 -3.19
CA ALA A 400 6.52 39.61 -4.50
C ALA A 400 5.74 38.44 -5.10
N GLY A 401 5.96 37.22 -4.62
CA GLY A 401 5.22 36.04 -5.02
C GLY A 401 5.57 34.84 -4.15
N MET A 402 4.59 33.98 -3.92
CA MET A 402 4.75 32.73 -3.18
C MET A 402 4.17 31.56 -3.95
N ALA A 403 4.87 30.42 -3.92
CA ALA A 403 4.42 29.17 -4.49
C ALA A 403 4.50 28.02 -3.49
N THR A 404 3.63 27.02 -3.67
CA THR A 404 3.77 25.72 -3.00
C THR A 404 3.91 24.58 -4.00
N THR A 405 4.72 23.59 -3.62
CA THR A 405 4.88 22.31 -4.34
C THR A 405 4.99 21.13 -3.35
N GLY A 406 5.16 19.92 -3.86
CA GLY A 406 5.19 18.68 -3.08
C GLY A 406 3.79 18.12 -2.76
N SER A 407 3.76 17.07 -1.94
CA SER A 407 2.54 16.34 -1.57
C SER A 407 1.52 17.17 -0.77
N GLY A 408 1.99 18.11 0.07
CA GLY A 408 1.16 18.98 0.91
C GLY A 408 0.87 20.35 0.28
N ARG A 409 1.20 20.54 -1.00
CA ARG A 409 1.14 21.84 -1.70
C ARG A 409 -0.22 22.50 -1.66
N ASN A 410 -1.29 21.72 -1.79
CA ASN A 410 -2.65 22.25 -1.79
C ASN A 410 -2.97 22.79 -0.38
N VAL A 411 -2.69 22.00 0.66
CA VAL A 411 -2.98 22.32 2.07
C VAL A 411 -2.37 23.64 2.46
N VAL A 412 -1.06 23.76 2.25
CA VAL A 412 -0.31 24.94 2.62
C VAL A 412 -0.58 26.09 1.64
N GLY A 413 -0.80 25.79 0.36
CA GLY A 413 -1.10 26.78 -0.66
C GLY A 413 -2.38 27.56 -0.37
N ASP A 414 -3.44 26.87 0.02
CA ASP A 414 -4.71 27.48 0.44
C ASP A 414 -4.59 28.24 1.76
N PHE A 415 -3.94 27.62 2.74
CA PHE A 415 -3.68 28.21 4.05
C PHE A 415 -2.98 29.57 3.92
N LEU A 416 -1.94 29.66 3.08
CA LEU A 416 -1.17 30.88 2.86
C LEU A 416 -1.80 31.83 1.81
N ASN A 417 -2.73 31.34 0.99
CA ASN A 417 -3.23 32.06 -0.20
C ASN A 417 -2.14 32.34 -1.25
N VAL A 418 -1.34 31.33 -1.57
CA VAL A 418 -0.22 31.47 -2.52
C VAL A 418 -0.68 31.79 -3.94
N ASP A 419 0.22 32.43 -4.70
CA ASP A 419 -0.04 32.86 -6.09
C ASP A 419 0.00 31.68 -7.08
N LEU A 420 0.74 30.63 -6.74
CA LEU A 420 0.90 29.44 -7.57
C LEU A 420 0.99 28.17 -6.73
N ILE A 421 0.21 27.16 -7.10
CA ILE A 421 0.35 25.80 -6.60
C ILE A 421 0.75 24.96 -7.81
N ILE A 422 1.93 24.34 -7.75
CA ILE A 422 2.53 23.61 -8.87
C ILE A 422 2.95 22.20 -8.42
N ASP A 423 2.81 21.21 -9.28
CA ASP A 423 3.27 19.85 -8.97
C ASP A 423 4.80 19.79 -8.85
N GLU A 424 5.28 18.77 -8.15
CA GLU A 424 6.70 18.63 -7.83
C GLU A 424 7.57 18.21 -9.03
N ILE A 425 7.02 17.50 -10.01
CA ILE A 425 7.75 17.09 -11.21
C ILE A 425 8.12 18.34 -12.01
N THR A 426 7.14 19.19 -12.27
CA THR A 426 7.34 20.46 -12.97
C THR A 426 8.26 21.39 -12.18
N ALA A 427 8.11 21.48 -10.85
CA ALA A 427 8.97 22.31 -10.01
C ALA A 427 10.43 21.83 -10.03
N HIS A 428 10.69 20.54 -9.82
CA HIS A 428 12.06 19.99 -9.86
C HIS A 428 12.69 20.15 -11.25
N ALA A 429 11.95 19.86 -12.32
CA ALA A 429 12.46 20.02 -13.68
C ALA A 429 12.81 21.48 -13.99
N ARG A 430 11.93 22.43 -13.64
CA ARG A 430 12.19 23.86 -13.86
C ARG A 430 13.43 24.32 -13.10
N GLY A 431 13.60 23.88 -11.84
CA GLY A 431 14.77 24.20 -11.03
C GLY A 431 16.06 23.59 -11.58
N ALA A 432 16.01 22.36 -12.11
CA ALA A 432 17.16 21.69 -12.71
C ALA A 432 17.60 22.36 -14.02
N VAL A 433 16.65 22.70 -14.90
CA VAL A 433 16.92 23.41 -16.16
C VAL A 433 17.52 24.80 -15.92
N GLU A 434 17.15 25.48 -14.82
CA GLU A 434 17.76 26.77 -14.47
C GLU A 434 19.24 26.62 -14.12
N ILE A 435 19.60 25.53 -13.44
CA ILE A 435 20.99 25.26 -13.07
C ILE A 435 21.79 24.80 -14.29
N ASP A 436 21.19 23.95 -15.11
CA ASP A 436 21.85 23.34 -16.27
C ASP A 436 20.83 23.03 -17.37
N PRO A 437 20.76 23.83 -18.44
CA PRO A 437 19.82 23.61 -19.54
C PRO A 437 20.04 22.31 -20.33
N GLU A 438 21.21 21.68 -20.20
CA GLU A 438 21.54 20.42 -20.88
C GLU A 438 21.18 19.18 -20.06
N VAL A 439 20.63 19.35 -18.85
CA VAL A 439 20.16 18.21 -18.05
C VAL A 439 19.05 17.47 -18.79
N ASP A 440 19.25 16.16 -18.98
CA ASP A 440 18.29 15.30 -19.68
C ASP A 440 17.60 14.29 -18.76
N THR A 441 18.18 14.07 -17.57
CA THR A 441 17.71 13.07 -16.61
C THR A 441 17.87 13.60 -15.20
N ILE A 442 16.82 13.51 -14.40
CA ILE A 442 16.85 13.82 -12.98
C ILE A 442 16.59 12.54 -12.20
N PHE A 443 17.52 12.23 -11.31
CA PHE A 443 17.28 11.30 -10.21
C PHE A 443 16.97 12.10 -8.96
N GLU A 444 15.79 11.92 -8.38
CA GLU A 444 15.44 12.53 -7.09
C GLU A 444 15.12 11.41 -6.11
N ILE A 445 15.85 11.35 -5.00
CA ILE A 445 15.52 10.43 -3.92
C ILE A 445 15.05 11.27 -2.73
N GLY A 446 13.75 11.23 -2.48
CA GLY A 446 13.12 11.88 -1.34
C GLY A 446 13.21 11.06 -0.06
N GLY A 447 12.42 11.45 0.94
CA GLY A 447 12.34 10.72 2.20
C GLY A 447 11.45 9.47 2.13
N GLN A 448 10.30 9.52 1.46
CA GLN A 448 9.37 8.38 1.30
C GLN A 448 9.21 7.90 -0.14
N ASP A 449 9.50 8.78 -1.09
CA ASP A 449 9.37 8.54 -2.51
C ASP A 449 10.67 8.88 -3.21
N SER A 450 10.77 8.47 -4.46
CA SER A 450 11.91 8.64 -5.34
C SER A 450 11.36 8.75 -6.74
N LYS A 451 11.94 9.66 -7.50
CA LYS A 451 11.43 10.09 -8.79
C LYS A 451 12.52 9.98 -9.84
N TYR A 452 12.11 9.53 -11.00
CA TYR A 452 12.86 9.65 -12.25
C TYR A 452 12.16 10.68 -13.10
N ILE A 453 12.88 11.62 -13.70
CA ILE A 453 12.33 12.59 -14.65
C ILE A 453 13.24 12.64 -15.86
N SER A 454 12.70 12.37 -17.05
CA SER A 454 13.34 12.64 -18.32
C SER A 454 12.96 14.03 -18.80
N ILE A 455 13.95 14.81 -19.22
CA ILE A 455 13.76 16.15 -19.75
C ILE A 455 14.07 16.12 -21.25
N ALA A 456 13.15 16.66 -22.04
CA ALA A 456 13.35 16.91 -23.46
C ALA A 456 12.96 18.36 -23.77
N ASN A 457 13.82 19.07 -24.50
CA ASN A 457 13.60 20.48 -24.86
C ASN A 457 13.25 21.36 -23.64
N THR A 458 13.93 21.15 -22.50
CA THR A 458 13.69 21.86 -21.23
C THR A 458 12.35 21.57 -20.52
N TYR A 459 11.55 20.62 -21.03
CA TYR A 459 10.29 20.19 -20.41
C TYR A 459 10.35 18.73 -19.96
N PRO A 460 9.66 18.35 -18.86
CA PRO A 460 9.48 16.95 -18.49
C PRO A 460 8.77 16.18 -19.62
N LEU A 461 9.41 15.15 -20.16
CA LEU A 461 8.84 14.28 -21.19
C LEU A 461 8.23 13.01 -20.60
N ASP A 462 8.98 12.38 -19.70
CA ASP A 462 8.56 11.16 -19.00
C ASP A 462 8.98 11.28 -17.54
N PHE A 463 8.20 10.68 -16.66
CA PHE A 463 8.57 10.57 -15.26
C PHE A 463 8.04 9.28 -14.66
N ASP A 464 8.72 8.82 -13.61
CA ASP A 464 8.17 7.81 -12.73
C ASP A 464 8.39 8.20 -11.28
N MET A 465 7.56 7.65 -10.40
CA MET A 465 7.68 7.83 -8.98
C MET A 465 7.30 6.55 -8.25
N ASN A 466 8.15 6.10 -7.33
CA ASN A 466 7.78 4.98 -6.47
C ASN A 466 6.83 5.43 -5.35
N LYS A 467 5.55 5.61 -5.67
CA LYS A 467 4.52 6.07 -4.71
C LYS A 467 4.35 5.20 -3.45
N VAL A 468 4.92 4.00 -3.45
CA VAL A 468 4.58 2.92 -2.54
C VAL A 468 5.80 2.38 -1.79
N CYS A 469 7.02 2.54 -2.32
CA CYS A 469 8.17 1.79 -1.84
C CYS A 469 9.16 2.67 -1.06
N ALA A 470 9.26 2.48 0.26
CA ALA A 470 10.31 3.09 1.09
C ALA A 470 11.70 2.48 0.83
N ALA A 471 11.78 1.36 0.08
CA ALA A 471 13.05 0.78 -0.33
C ALA A 471 13.77 1.77 -1.26
N GLY A 472 15.04 2.01 -1.00
CA GLY A 472 15.83 2.97 -1.76
C GLY A 472 15.60 4.44 -1.39
N THR A 473 14.89 4.76 -0.31
CA THR A 473 14.57 6.17 0.06
C THR A 473 15.42 6.69 1.22
N GLY A 474 15.46 8.01 1.41
CA GLY A 474 16.20 8.65 2.50
C GLY A 474 15.67 8.30 3.90
N SER A 475 14.39 8.00 4.08
CA SER A 475 13.87 7.59 5.40
C SER A 475 14.40 6.24 5.83
N PHE A 476 14.64 5.33 4.89
CA PHE A 476 15.22 4.02 5.19
C PHE A 476 16.68 4.15 5.66
N LEU A 477 17.47 4.99 5.00
CA LEU A 477 18.83 5.32 5.45
C LEU A 477 18.83 5.88 6.88
N HIS A 478 17.94 6.82 7.16
CA HIS A 478 17.87 7.46 8.47
C HIS A 478 17.41 6.47 9.57
N GLU A 479 16.43 5.62 9.27
CA GLU A 479 15.94 4.58 10.18
C GLU A 479 17.04 3.57 10.54
N LEU A 480 17.78 3.08 9.54
CA LEU A 480 18.90 2.17 9.77
C LEU A 480 20.05 2.88 10.51
N ALA A 481 20.40 4.10 10.14
CA ALA A 481 21.44 4.85 10.84
C ALA A 481 21.11 4.99 12.33
N ASN A 482 19.88 5.37 12.67
CA ASN A 482 19.40 5.46 14.06
C ASN A 482 19.43 4.11 14.77
N LYS A 483 19.02 3.03 14.11
CA LYS A 483 19.06 1.66 14.68
C LYS A 483 20.49 1.23 15.05
N TYR A 484 21.48 1.67 14.27
CA TYR A 484 22.90 1.42 14.50
C TYR A 484 23.59 2.50 15.35
N GLY A 485 22.87 3.51 15.84
CA GLY A 485 23.42 4.63 16.61
C GLY A 485 24.35 5.54 15.80
N ILE A 486 24.20 5.59 14.48
CA ILE A 486 25.01 6.38 13.55
C ILE A 486 24.26 7.67 13.19
N ASN A 487 24.94 8.82 13.26
CA ASN A 487 24.41 10.06 12.72
C ASN A 487 24.37 10.01 11.19
N ILE A 488 23.18 10.19 10.62
CA ILE A 488 23.00 10.19 9.16
C ILE A 488 23.76 11.33 8.47
N VAL A 489 23.96 12.45 9.17
CA VAL A 489 24.74 13.60 8.70
C VAL A 489 26.20 13.37 9.09
N ASP A 490 27.10 13.51 8.11
CA ASP A 490 28.56 13.36 8.21
C ASP A 490 29.12 11.98 8.60
N GLU A 491 28.63 11.36 9.66
CA GLU A 491 29.19 10.12 10.19
C GLU A 491 28.92 8.93 9.27
N PHE A 492 27.67 8.75 8.83
CA PHE A 492 27.28 7.65 7.93
C PHE A 492 28.16 7.58 6.68
N GLN A 493 28.38 8.71 6.00
CA GLN A 493 29.20 8.74 4.78
C GLN A 493 30.67 8.42 5.05
N LYS A 494 31.22 8.85 6.20
CA LYS A 494 32.60 8.53 6.59
C LYS A 494 32.77 7.04 6.84
N ILE A 495 31.81 6.41 7.52
CA ILE A 495 31.79 4.95 7.74
C ILE A 495 31.72 4.22 6.40
N ALA A 496 30.77 4.58 5.52
CA ALA A 496 30.60 3.95 4.21
C ALA A 496 31.88 4.02 3.35
N LEU A 497 32.50 5.21 3.27
CA LEU A 497 33.71 5.44 2.47
C LEU A 497 34.99 4.79 3.05
N SER A 498 34.95 4.36 4.32
CA SER A 498 36.07 3.66 4.99
C SER A 498 36.10 2.15 4.74
N SER A 499 35.06 1.59 4.12
CA SER A 499 35.00 0.17 3.77
C SER A 499 35.93 -0.15 2.61
N GLU A 500 36.70 -1.23 2.75
CA GLU A 500 37.55 -1.77 1.68
C GLU A 500 36.85 -2.92 0.93
N ALA A 501 35.86 -3.57 1.58
CA ALA A 501 35.15 -4.72 1.04
C ALA A 501 33.64 -4.64 1.35
N PRO A 502 32.90 -3.68 0.73
CA PRO A 502 31.46 -3.54 0.95
C PRO A 502 30.71 -4.84 0.66
N VAL A 503 29.81 -5.27 1.54
CA VAL A 503 29.04 -6.50 1.32
C VAL A 503 27.93 -6.28 0.28
N LYS A 504 27.68 -7.26 -0.58
CA LYS A 504 26.53 -7.22 -1.51
C LYS A 504 25.26 -7.65 -0.77
N LEU A 505 24.38 -6.70 -0.53
CA LEU A 505 23.03 -6.92 0.01
C LEU A 505 22.03 -7.16 -1.14
N ALA A 506 20.93 -7.85 -0.87
CA ALA A 506 19.88 -8.04 -1.88
C ALA A 506 19.14 -6.73 -2.19
N GLU A 507 18.89 -6.48 -3.48
CA GLU A 507 18.25 -5.26 -4.03
C GLU A 507 16.70 -5.30 -4.01
N ARG A 508 16.10 -5.82 -2.92
CA ARG A 508 14.66 -6.12 -2.82
C ARG A 508 13.87 -5.06 -2.03
N CYS A 509 13.14 -5.46 -0.99
CA CYS A 509 12.37 -4.58 -0.11
C CYS A 509 13.24 -4.18 1.09
N THR A 510 12.92 -3.06 1.76
CA THR A 510 13.57 -2.64 3.02
C THR A 510 13.62 -3.75 4.04
N VAL A 511 12.52 -4.51 4.17
CA VAL A 511 12.41 -5.63 5.11
C VAL A 511 13.47 -6.71 4.83
N PHE A 512 13.65 -7.07 3.55
CA PHE A 512 14.67 -8.07 3.17
C PHE A 512 16.08 -7.52 3.29
N MET A 513 16.31 -6.26 2.94
CA MET A 513 17.62 -5.61 3.14
C MET A 513 17.99 -5.57 4.62
N GLU A 514 17.02 -5.31 5.51
CA GLU A 514 17.22 -5.36 6.96
C GLU A 514 17.51 -6.78 7.47
N SER A 515 16.77 -7.78 6.98
CA SER A 515 17.05 -9.19 7.28
C SER A 515 18.46 -9.60 6.85
N ASP A 516 18.91 -9.18 5.66
CA ASP A 516 20.27 -9.42 5.17
C ASP A 516 21.31 -8.76 6.09
N LEU A 517 21.09 -7.50 6.48
CA LEU A 517 21.99 -6.79 7.39
C LEU A 517 22.14 -7.54 8.72
N VAL A 518 21.02 -7.98 9.31
CA VAL A 518 21.04 -8.76 10.57
C VAL A 518 21.76 -10.10 10.36
N SER A 519 21.47 -10.82 9.28
CA SER A 519 22.11 -12.11 8.97
C SER A 519 23.61 -11.98 8.77
N TYR A 520 24.07 -10.97 8.02
CA TYR A 520 25.50 -10.74 7.80
C TYR A 520 26.21 -10.24 9.05
N GLN A 521 25.56 -9.40 9.86
CA GLN A 521 26.11 -9.00 11.16
C GLN A 521 26.30 -10.21 12.09
N GLN A 522 25.35 -11.15 12.11
CA GLN A 522 25.48 -12.40 12.87
C GLN A 522 26.63 -13.27 12.36
N LYS A 523 26.93 -13.21 11.06
CA LYS A 523 28.08 -13.87 10.43
C LYS A 523 29.42 -13.15 10.69
N GLY A 524 29.42 -12.06 11.47
CA GLY A 524 30.63 -11.32 11.83
C GLY A 524 31.08 -10.27 10.82
N VAL A 525 30.25 -9.92 9.83
CA VAL A 525 30.58 -8.85 8.87
C VAL A 525 30.67 -7.51 9.60
N SER A 526 31.72 -6.73 9.29
CA SER A 526 31.98 -5.47 9.97
C SER A 526 30.93 -4.41 9.62
N GLN A 527 30.65 -3.50 10.56
CA GLN A 527 29.65 -2.44 10.38
C GLN A 527 29.95 -1.54 9.17
N LYS A 528 31.23 -1.20 8.93
CA LYS A 528 31.62 -0.37 7.77
C LYS A 528 31.26 -1.04 6.44
N ASP A 529 31.42 -2.36 6.33
CA ASP A 529 31.14 -3.11 5.11
C ASP A 529 29.64 -3.25 4.88
N LEU A 530 28.85 -3.39 5.96
CA LEU A 530 27.39 -3.37 5.94
C LEU A 530 26.84 -2.02 5.48
N ILE A 531 27.35 -0.92 6.03
CA ILE A 531 26.92 0.45 5.71
C ILE A 531 27.30 0.83 4.27
N ALA A 532 28.48 0.42 3.80
CA ALA A 532 28.86 0.61 2.39
C ALA A 532 28.01 -0.25 1.44
N GLY A 533 27.70 -1.49 1.82
CA GLY A 533 26.78 -2.36 1.08
C GLY A 533 25.37 -1.77 0.96
N LEU A 534 24.91 -1.07 2.00
CA LEU A 534 23.62 -0.38 2.02
C LEU A 534 23.55 0.75 0.98
N CYS A 535 24.64 1.51 0.77
CA CYS A 535 24.70 2.52 -0.29
C CYS A 535 24.46 1.91 -1.67
N TYR A 536 25.12 0.80 -2.00
CA TYR A 536 24.89 0.06 -3.25
C TYR A 536 23.46 -0.47 -3.36
N ALA A 537 22.94 -1.08 -2.29
CA ALA A 537 21.60 -1.66 -2.28
C ALA A 537 20.52 -0.63 -2.61
N ILE A 538 20.67 0.61 -2.13
CA ILE A 538 19.76 1.73 -2.42
C ILE A 538 19.83 2.15 -3.88
N VAL A 539 21.04 2.29 -4.43
CA VAL A 539 21.25 2.67 -5.84
C VAL A 539 20.66 1.63 -6.77
N HIS A 540 20.99 0.35 -6.56
CA HIS A 540 20.44 -0.75 -7.34
C HIS A 540 18.92 -0.82 -7.22
N ASN A 541 18.38 -0.64 -6.02
CA ASN A 541 16.93 -0.61 -5.82
C ASN A 541 16.28 0.54 -6.61
N TYR A 542 16.84 1.74 -6.55
CA TYR A 542 16.34 2.90 -7.30
C TYR A 542 16.37 2.66 -8.81
N LEU A 543 17.49 2.19 -9.35
CA LEU A 543 17.64 1.89 -10.77
C LEU A 543 16.68 0.81 -11.23
N ASN A 544 16.50 -0.27 -10.46
CA ASN A 544 15.64 -1.38 -10.85
C ASN A 544 14.14 -1.08 -10.68
N ARG A 545 13.76 -0.30 -9.66
CA ARG A 545 12.35 -0.08 -9.27
C ARG A 545 11.76 1.23 -9.73
N VAL A 546 12.55 2.29 -9.81
CA VAL A 546 12.08 3.62 -10.21
C VAL A 546 12.43 3.89 -11.67
N VAL A 547 13.71 3.72 -12.03
CA VAL A 547 14.14 3.93 -13.43
C VAL A 547 13.61 2.77 -14.30
N GLY A 548 13.79 1.53 -13.86
CA GLY A 548 13.34 0.34 -14.57
C GLY A 548 13.98 0.25 -15.95
N LYS A 549 13.16 0.16 -17.00
CA LYS A 549 13.63 0.11 -18.41
C LYS A 549 13.73 1.48 -19.07
N ARG A 550 13.54 2.57 -18.33
CA ARG A 550 13.61 3.93 -18.91
C ARG A 550 15.03 4.29 -19.28
N LYS A 551 15.15 5.15 -20.30
CA LYS A 551 16.44 5.60 -20.81
C LYS A 551 17.10 6.56 -19.82
N ILE A 552 18.25 6.20 -19.26
CA ILE A 552 19.10 7.14 -18.53
C ILE A 552 19.92 7.92 -19.57
N GLY A 553 19.66 9.22 -19.70
CA GLY A 553 20.40 10.10 -20.60
C GLY A 553 21.85 10.34 -20.17
N GLU A 554 22.52 11.27 -20.83
CA GLU A 554 23.94 11.56 -20.64
C GLU A 554 24.18 12.45 -19.41
N LYS A 555 23.35 13.48 -19.22
CA LYS A 555 23.55 14.47 -18.16
C LYS A 555 22.55 14.26 -17.03
N VAL A 556 22.96 13.41 -16.08
CA VAL A 556 22.14 12.99 -14.95
C VAL A 556 22.35 13.90 -13.74
N MET A 557 21.31 14.59 -13.30
CA MET A 557 21.33 15.40 -12.08
C MET A 557 20.73 14.63 -10.89
N PHE A 558 21.47 14.54 -9.78
CA PHE A 558 21.03 13.82 -8.59
C PHE A 558 20.61 14.78 -7.45
N LEU A 559 19.36 14.64 -7.02
CA LEU A 559 18.65 15.54 -6.12
C LEU A 559 18.06 14.81 -4.90
N GLY A 560 17.56 15.59 -3.94
CA GLY A 560 16.90 15.08 -2.74
C GLY A 560 17.86 14.82 -1.58
N GLY A 561 17.35 14.30 -0.47
CA GLY A 561 18.12 14.16 0.79
C GLY A 561 19.37 13.28 0.66
N PRO A 562 19.28 12.04 0.14
CA PRO A 562 20.41 11.14 -0.02
C PRO A 562 21.51 11.64 -0.96
N SER A 563 21.22 12.60 -1.85
CA SER A 563 22.27 13.27 -2.64
C SER A 563 23.24 14.09 -1.78
N LEU A 564 22.92 14.36 -0.51
CA LEU A 564 23.83 14.96 0.48
C LEU A 564 24.85 13.96 1.04
N ASN A 565 24.68 12.66 0.79
CA ASN A 565 25.57 11.62 1.30
C ASN A 565 26.57 11.19 0.22
N LYS A 566 27.87 11.46 0.44
CA LYS A 566 28.94 11.12 -0.52
C LYS A 566 29.02 9.62 -0.83
N GLY A 567 28.71 8.74 0.13
CA GLY A 567 28.71 7.30 -0.09
C GLY A 567 27.65 6.85 -1.10
N VAL A 568 26.46 7.48 -1.08
CA VAL A 568 25.39 7.20 -2.05
C VAL A 568 25.74 7.75 -3.44
N VAL A 569 26.33 8.96 -3.51
CA VAL A 569 26.80 9.52 -4.79
C VAL A 569 27.91 8.64 -5.39
N ALA A 570 28.85 8.18 -4.57
CA ALA A 570 29.92 7.28 -5.00
C ALA A 570 29.38 5.94 -5.52
N ALA A 571 28.33 5.41 -4.88
CA ALA A 571 27.66 4.19 -5.35
C ALA A 571 26.97 4.41 -6.71
N PHE A 572 26.29 5.55 -6.92
CA PHE A 572 25.71 5.86 -8.23
C PHE A 572 26.79 5.99 -9.32
N GLU A 573 27.89 6.68 -9.02
CA GLU A 573 28.99 6.85 -9.97
C GLU A 573 29.62 5.50 -10.36
N ASP A 574 29.86 4.62 -9.40
CA ASP A 574 30.39 3.27 -9.65
C ASP A 574 29.42 2.42 -10.47
N VAL A 575 28.13 2.39 -10.11
CA VAL A 575 27.11 1.57 -10.79
C VAL A 575 26.80 2.08 -12.20
N LEU A 576 26.77 3.40 -12.41
CA LEU A 576 26.52 3.98 -13.74
C LEU A 576 27.76 4.05 -14.62
N GLY A 577 28.96 3.97 -14.03
CA GLY A 577 30.24 4.14 -14.73
C GLY A 577 30.50 5.59 -15.21
N ARG A 578 29.73 6.58 -14.74
CA ARG A 578 29.81 7.99 -15.14
C ARG A 578 29.50 8.95 -14.00
N GLY A 579 30.07 10.15 -14.07
CA GLY A 579 29.82 11.23 -13.11
C GLY A 579 28.38 11.75 -13.15
N LEU A 580 27.93 12.30 -12.01
CA LEU A 580 26.60 12.92 -11.86
C LEU A 580 26.74 14.44 -11.67
N VAL A 581 25.68 15.18 -12.00
CA VAL A 581 25.56 16.60 -11.64
C VAL A 581 24.92 16.69 -10.24
N VAL A 582 25.68 17.18 -9.27
CA VAL A 582 25.24 17.32 -7.87
C VAL A 582 25.33 18.81 -7.47
N PRO A 583 24.27 19.60 -7.72
CA PRO A 583 24.36 21.05 -7.52
C PRO A 583 24.38 21.44 -6.02
N ARG A 584 24.79 22.69 -5.77
CA ARG A 584 24.58 23.31 -4.45
C ARG A 584 23.08 23.44 -4.17
N HIS A 585 22.69 23.27 -2.92
CA HIS A 585 21.31 23.46 -2.45
C HIS A 585 20.27 22.50 -3.08
N ARG A 586 20.74 21.37 -3.62
CA ARG A 586 19.94 20.30 -4.26
C ARG A 586 18.82 19.73 -3.39
N GLU A 587 18.93 19.85 -2.06
CA GLU A 587 17.92 19.40 -1.10
C GLU A 587 16.66 20.30 -1.07
N VAL A 588 16.73 21.51 -1.63
CA VAL A 588 15.61 22.46 -1.73
C VAL A 588 15.22 22.77 -3.18
N LEU A 589 15.66 21.97 -4.16
CA LEU A 589 15.51 22.32 -5.58
C LEU A 589 14.03 22.38 -6.04
N GLY A 590 13.15 21.54 -5.50
CA GLY A 590 11.71 21.65 -5.76
C GLY A 590 11.14 22.98 -5.32
N ALA A 591 11.53 23.47 -4.13
CA ALA A 591 11.15 24.79 -3.65
C ALA A 591 11.74 25.90 -4.52
N TYR A 592 12.99 25.75 -4.97
CA TYR A 592 13.64 26.70 -5.88
C TYR A 592 12.90 26.83 -7.22
N GLY A 593 12.57 25.71 -7.86
CA GLY A 593 11.82 25.73 -9.13
C GLY A 593 10.40 26.26 -8.98
N ALA A 594 9.74 26.02 -7.84
CA ALA A 594 8.46 26.64 -7.52
C ALA A 594 8.57 28.18 -7.38
N ALA A 595 9.64 28.67 -6.73
CA ALA A 595 9.92 30.10 -6.59
C ALA A 595 10.15 30.79 -7.95
N ILE A 596 10.88 30.13 -8.86
CA ILE A 596 11.07 30.60 -10.24
C ILE A 596 9.75 30.62 -11.00
N SER A 597 8.95 29.55 -10.89
CA SER A 597 7.69 29.43 -11.62
C SER A 597 6.70 30.54 -11.24
N VAL A 598 6.61 30.90 -9.95
CA VAL A 598 5.78 32.04 -9.52
C VAL A 598 6.38 33.37 -9.97
N GLN A 599 7.70 33.52 -9.95
CA GLN A 599 8.34 34.73 -10.50
C GLN A 599 7.94 34.93 -11.97
N GLU A 600 8.06 33.89 -12.80
CA GLU A 600 7.72 33.92 -14.22
C GLU A 600 6.24 34.24 -14.43
N LYS A 601 5.33 33.58 -13.70
CA LYS A 601 3.90 33.84 -13.74
C LYS A 601 3.55 35.29 -13.37
N MET A 602 4.13 35.81 -12.30
CA MET A 602 3.86 37.18 -11.84
C MET A 602 4.32 38.21 -12.88
N VAL A 603 5.46 37.97 -13.54
CA VAL A 603 5.94 38.79 -14.66
C VAL A 603 5.02 38.69 -15.87
N GLN A 604 4.61 37.49 -16.28
CA GLN A 604 3.71 37.28 -17.42
C GLN A 604 2.33 37.93 -17.22
N GLU A 605 1.78 37.85 -16.00
CA GLU A 605 0.49 38.43 -15.65
C GLU A 605 0.56 39.93 -15.31
N ASN A 606 1.75 40.56 -15.41
CA ASN A 606 2.01 41.95 -15.01
C ASN A 606 1.54 42.27 -13.57
N LYS A 607 1.69 41.31 -12.65
CA LYS A 607 1.29 41.46 -11.24
C LYS A 607 2.47 41.86 -10.37
N ASN A 608 2.27 42.93 -9.60
CA ASN A 608 3.28 43.49 -8.71
C ASN A 608 3.04 43.19 -7.22
N ASP A 609 1.93 42.57 -6.84
CA ASP A 609 1.66 42.23 -5.44
C ASP A 609 1.14 40.80 -5.34
N SER A 610 1.64 40.08 -4.34
CA SER A 610 1.25 38.69 -4.05
C SER A 610 -0.14 38.64 -3.43
N THR A 611 -0.89 37.57 -3.70
CA THR A 611 -2.14 37.25 -3.01
C THR A 611 -1.93 36.67 -1.61
N PHE A 612 -0.67 36.43 -1.21
CA PHE A 612 -0.31 35.90 0.09
C PHE A 612 -0.93 36.71 1.24
N ARG A 613 -1.57 36.02 2.20
CA ARG A 613 -2.31 36.65 3.31
C ARG A 613 -1.43 37.37 4.36
N GLY A 614 -0.11 37.35 4.20
CA GLY A 614 0.85 37.99 5.10
C GLY A 614 1.42 37.08 6.19
N LEU A 615 2.66 37.36 6.62
CA LEU A 615 3.40 36.52 7.58
C LEU A 615 2.74 36.47 8.96
N ASP A 616 2.37 37.62 9.53
CA ASP A 616 1.84 37.68 10.90
C ASP A 616 0.45 37.02 11.02
N SER A 617 -0.39 37.10 9.98
CA SER A 617 -1.67 36.37 9.94
C SER A 617 -1.43 34.85 9.90
N ALA A 618 -0.58 34.39 8.98
CA ALA A 618 -0.29 32.96 8.84
C ALA A 618 0.38 32.36 10.09
N ILE A 619 1.36 33.04 10.70
CA ILE A 619 2.10 32.53 11.87
C ILE A 619 1.19 32.34 13.11
N ASN A 620 0.20 33.21 13.31
CA ASN A 620 -0.62 33.23 14.52
C ASN A 620 -1.97 32.49 14.37
N ASP A 621 -2.26 31.94 13.20
CA ASP A 621 -3.50 31.21 12.94
C ASP A 621 -3.58 29.92 13.78
N ARG A 622 -4.73 29.69 14.42
CA ARG A 622 -4.98 28.51 15.28
C ARG A 622 -5.54 27.31 14.52
N MET A 623 -5.80 27.44 13.22
CA MET A 623 -6.27 26.36 12.34
C MET A 623 -7.53 25.64 12.85
N ASN A 624 -8.50 26.41 13.37
CA ASN A 624 -9.77 25.82 13.79
C ASN A 624 -10.46 25.18 12.58
N TYR A 625 -10.88 23.92 12.72
CA TYR A 625 -11.60 23.20 11.67
C TYR A 625 -12.88 22.56 12.21
N LYS A 626 -13.82 22.34 11.29
CA LYS A 626 -15.01 21.53 11.51
C LYS A 626 -14.94 20.28 10.67
N GLU A 627 -15.22 19.13 11.27
CA GLU A 627 -15.36 17.87 10.52
C GLU A 627 -16.81 17.70 10.05
N LYS A 628 -16.98 17.24 8.81
CA LYS A 628 -18.30 16.91 8.26
C LYS A 628 -18.17 15.74 7.29
N ILE A 629 -19.16 14.87 7.24
CA ILE A 629 -19.28 13.89 6.17
C ILE A 629 -19.72 14.60 4.88
N CYS A 630 -19.06 14.31 3.77
CA CYS A 630 -19.38 14.86 2.46
C CYS A 630 -20.75 14.35 2.02
N HIS A 631 -21.73 15.26 1.98
CA HIS A 631 -23.04 15.05 1.37
C HIS A 631 -23.30 16.05 0.22
N ALA A 632 -22.22 16.63 -0.33
CA ALA A 632 -22.35 17.62 -1.41
C ALA A 632 -22.88 17.02 -2.72
N ASP A 633 -22.88 15.70 -2.83
CA ASP A 633 -23.68 14.98 -3.80
C ASP A 633 -24.45 13.90 -3.03
N PRO A 634 -25.79 13.99 -2.94
CA PRO A 634 -26.62 12.99 -2.28
C PRO A 634 -26.47 11.58 -2.85
N GLN A 635 -26.04 11.46 -4.12
CA GLN A 635 -25.81 10.19 -4.81
C GLN A 635 -24.35 9.70 -4.66
N CYS A 636 -23.51 10.38 -3.87
CA CYS A 636 -22.12 9.96 -3.64
C CYS A 636 -22.02 8.89 -2.56
N HIS A 637 -21.62 7.67 -2.97
CA HIS A 637 -21.42 6.53 -2.06
C HIS A 637 -20.11 6.60 -1.25
N ASN A 638 -19.20 7.53 -1.58
CA ASN A 638 -17.90 7.60 -0.90
C ASN A 638 -17.99 8.18 0.52
N GLN A 639 -19.04 8.97 0.83
CA GLN A 639 -19.29 9.57 2.15
C GLN A 639 -18.02 10.06 2.86
N CYS A 640 -17.15 10.75 2.11
CA CYS A 640 -15.82 11.05 2.59
C CYS A 640 -15.86 11.98 3.80
N LYS A 641 -15.02 11.73 4.79
CA LYS A 641 -14.79 12.68 5.89
C LYS A 641 -14.10 13.93 5.32
N LEU A 642 -14.70 15.10 5.55
CA LEU A 642 -14.17 16.41 5.16
C LEU A 642 -13.76 17.20 6.40
N LYS A 643 -12.72 18.01 6.24
CA LYS A 643 -12.30 19.02 7.21
C LYS A 643 -12.42 20.39 6.59
N ILE A 644 -13.19 21.25 7.23
CA ILE A 644 -13.48 22.59 6.75
C ILE A 644 -12.76 23.56 7.67
N TYR A 645 -11.70 24.18 7.16
CA TYR A 645 -10.95 25.22 7.83
C TYR A 645 -11.50 26.59 7.42
N ASP A 646 -11.42 27.55 8.33
CA ASP A 646 -11.70 28.95 8.06
C ASP A 646 -10.40 29.74 8.26
N PHE A 647 -9.87 30.29 7.17
CA PHE A 647 -8.63 31.05 7.14
C PHE A 647 -8.94 32.49 6.72
N ASP A 648 -9.06 33.40 7.70
CA ASP A 648 -9.46 34.80 7.49
C ASP A 648 -10.76 34.96 6.68
N GLY A 649 -11.80 34.18 7.00
CA GLY A 649 -13.08 34.20 6.29
C GLY A 649 -13.09 33.40 4.99
N ARG A 650 -11.95 32.84 4.56
CA ARG A 650 -11.88 31.92 3.41
C ARG A 650 -12.04 30.49 3.88
N ARG A 651 -13.11 29.83 3.41
CA ARG A 651 -13.32 28.41 3.64
C ARG A 651 -12.38 27.58 2.77
N SER A 652 -11.61 26.72 3.39
CA SER A 652 -10.78 25.72 2.71
C SER A 652 -11.23 24.33 3.14
N ILE A 653 -11.65 23.50 2.17
CA ILE A 653 -12.25 22.18 2.42
C ILE A 653 -11.25 21.11 2.02
N TRP A 654 -10.95 20.22 2.97
CA TRP A 654 -9.98 19.14 2.85
C TRP A 654 -10.65 17.79 3.00
N GLY A 655 -10.07 16.77 2.38
CA GLY A 655 -10.67 15.44 2.28
C GLY A 655 -11.51 15.28 1.01
N GLY A 656 -12.22 14.16 0.91
CA GLY A 656 -12.94 13.82 -0.32
C GLY A 656 -12.07 13.03 -1.29
N GLU A 657 -12.28 11.71 -1.35
CA GLU A 657 -11.55 10.79 -2.24
C GLU A 657 -11.76 11.08 -3.73
N CYS A 658 -12.80 11.85 -4.06
CA CYS A 658 -13.13 12.22 -5.44
C CYS A 658 -12.44 13.50 -5.94
N GLY A 659 -11.53 14.11 -5.16
CA GLY A 659 -10.80 15.32 -5.55
C GLY A 659 -11.65 16.59 -5.68
N ARG A 660 -12.96 16.53 -5.39
CA ARG A 660 -13.93 17.63 -5.59
C ARG A 660 -13.48 18.96 -4.98
N TYR A 661 -12.81 18.92 -3.85
CA TYR A 661 -12.39 20.11 -3.11
C TYR A 661 -10.92 20.48 -3.31
N GLU A 662 -10.10 19.57 -3.85
CA GLU A 662 -8.69 19.83 -4.15
C GLU A 662 -8.51 20.69 -5.41
N VAL A 663 -9.51 20.67 -6.30
CA VAL A 663 -9.45 21.29 -7.63
C VAL A 663 -10.21 22.63 -7.70
N ALA A 664 -10.73 23.11 -6.57
CA ALA A 664 -11.67 24.24 -6.51
C ALA A 664 -11.11 25.60 -7.02
N LYS A 665 -9.83 25.68 -7.41
CA LYS A 665 -9.19 26.90 -7.96
C LYS A 665 -8.92 26.87 -9.46
N ILE A 666 -9.15 25.76 -10.18
CA ILE A 666 -8.96 25.74 -11.64
C ILE A 666 -10.17 26.44 -12.30
N ARG A 667 -9.95 27.67 -12.80
CA ARG A 667 -10.94 28.51 -13.49
C ARG A 667 -11.16 28.05 -14.94
N GLY A 668 -11.51 26.78 -15.16
CA GLY A 668 -11.96 26.29 -16.46
C GLY A 668 -13.47 26.43 -16.62
N THR A 669 -13.97 26.76 -17.82
CA THR A 669 -15.38 26.59 -18.15
C THR A 669 -15.69 25.10 -18.17
N LYS A 670 -16.63 24.67 -17.32
CA LYS A 670 -17.04 23.26 -17.22
C LYS A 670 -17.49 22.74 -18.60
N LYS A 671 -16.83 21.68 -19.09
CA LYS A 671 -17.21 20.98 -20.33
C LYS A 671 -18.28 19.93 -20.07
N GLU A 672 -18.92 19.41 -21.13
CA GLU A 672 -19.88 18.32 -20.99
C GLU A 672 -19.20 17.04 -20.45
N ASN A 673 -19.94 16.25 -19.66
CA ASN A 673 -19.44 14.98 -19.13
C ASN A 673 -19.96 13.82 -20.00
N PHE A 674 -19.15 13.36 -20.95
CA PHE A 674 -19.56 12.29 -21.88
C PHE A 674 -19.73 10.91 -21.21
N PHE A 675 -19.12 10.67 -20.04
CA PHE A 675 -19.42 9.47 -19.24
C PHE A 675 -20.86 9.48 -18.71
N ALA A 676 -21.34 10.64 -18.25
CA ALA A 676 -22.74 10.80 -17.86
C ALA A 676 -23.68 10.76 -19.07
N LEU A 677 -23.23 11.22 -20.24
CA LEU A 677 -23.99 11.08 -21.49
C LEU A 677 -24.21 9.61 -21.86
N ARG A 678 -23.18 8.75 -21.73
CA ARG A 678 -23.34 7.30 -21.94
C ARG A 678 -24.44 6.71 -21.06
N GLN A 679 -24.48 7.08 -19.77
CA GLN A 679 -25.51 6.61 -18.85
C GLN A 679 -26.91 7.08 -19.27
N LYS A 680 -27.04 8.31 -19.80
CA LYS A 680 -28.31 8.81 -20.35
C LYS A 680 -28.75 8.03 -21.59
N ILE A 681 -27.82 7.60 -22.43
CA ILE A 681 -28.11 6.76 -23.62
C ILE A 681 -28.46 5.33 -23.18
N TRP A 682 -27.82 4.82 -22.13
CA TRP A 682 -28.07 3.47 -21.60
C TRP A 682 -29.45 3.34 -20.94
N GLN A 683 -29.92 4.38 -20.25
CA GLN A 683 -31.15 4.30 -19.45
C GLN A 683 -32.40 3.88 -20.26
N PRO A 684 -32.72 4.49 -21.42
CA PRO A 684 -33.86 4.06 -22.24
C PRO A 684 -33.81 2.60 -22.69
N TYR A 685 -32.61 2.03 -22.89
CA TYR A 685 -32.46 0.62 -23.29
C TYR A 685 -32.67 -0.34 -22.13
N MET A 686 -32.62 0.14 -20.90
CA MET A 686 -32.77 -0.68 -19.69
C MET A 686 -34.13 -0.46 -19.02
N ASP A 687 -34.79 0.65 -19.27
CA ASP A 687 -36.10 0.96 -18.69
C ASP A 687 -37.11 -0.17 -18.91
N GLY A 688 -37.68 -0.67 -17.81
CA GLY A 688 -38.68 -1.74 -17.83
C GLY A 688 -38.15 -3.15 -18.07
N VAL A 689 -36.84 -3.35 -18.27
CA VAL A 689 -36.23 -4.69 -18.46
C VAL A 689 -35.40 -5.20 -17.28
N TYR A 690 -35.04 -4.32 -16.32
CA TYR A 690 -34.31 -4.69 -15.10
C TYR A 690 -34.86 -4.00 -13.84
N GLU A 691 -34.46 -4.52 -12.68
CA GLU A 691 -34.60 -3.89 -11.37
C GLU A 691 -33.25 -3.79 -10.65
N GLU A 692 -33.17 -2.86 -9.70
CA GLU A 692 -32.00 -2.70 -8.83
C GLU A 692 -32.28 -3.28 -7.44
N LEU A 693 -31.38 -4.09 -6.91
CA LEU A 693 -31.48 -4.63 -5.55
C LEU A 693 -31.28 -3.51 -4.52
N ARG A 694 -32.31 -3.21 -3.72
CA ARG A 694 -32.31 -2.13 -2.71
C ARG A 694 -32.52 -2.66 -1.29
N GLY A 695 -31.68 -3.60 -0.87
CA GLY A 695 -31.61 -4.11 0.50
C GLY A 695 -32.56 -5.26 0.82
N GLU A 696 -33.78 -5.25 0.29
CA GLU A 696 -34.73 -6.36 0.44
C GLU A 696 -34.56 -7.42 -0.67
N PRO A 697 -34.76 -8.71 -0.37
CA PRO A 697 -34.78 -9.77 -1.37
C PRO A 697 -35.84 -9.51 -2.46
N LEU A 698 -35.43 -9.59 -3.73
CA LEU A 698 -36.30 -9.48 -4.90
C LEU A 698 -36.41 -10.85 -5.55
N MET A 699 -37.33 -11.69 -5.07
CA MET A 699 -37.54 -13.04 -5.63
C MET A 699 -38.42 -13.02 -6.88
N GLU A 700 -39.38 -12.10 -6.93
CA GLU A 700 -40.29 -11.88 -8.06
C GLU A 700 -40.54 -10.38 -8.24
N VAL A 701 -40.73 -9.94 -9.49
CA VAL A 701 -41.08 -8.55 -9.87
C VAL A 701 -42.15 -8.65 -10.94
N ASP A 702 -43.26 -7.91 -10.81
CA ASP A 702 -44.39 -7.98 -11.75
C ASP A 702 -44.92 -9.42 -11.98
N ASN A 703 -44.94 -10.25 -10.94
CA ASN A 703 -45.25 -11.70 -10.98
C ASN A 703 -44.30 -12.53 -11.85
N ARG A 704 -43.09 -12.01 -12.12
CA ARG A 704 -42.05 -12.68 -12.90
C ARG A 704 -40.89 -13.06 -11.99
N PRO A 705 -40.38 -14.31 -12.06
CA PRO A 705 -39.20 -14.71 -11.29
C PRO A 705 -37.97 -13.89 -11.68
N THR A 706 -37.10 -13.62 -10.70
CA THR A 706 -35.91 -12.79 -10.91
C THR A 706 -34.64 -13.58 -11.21
N ILE A 707 -33.76 -12.96 -11.99
CA ILE A 707 -32.40 -13.44 -12.27
C ILE A 707 -31.41 -12.38 -11.75
N GLY A 708 -30.66 -12.71 -10.70
CA GLY A 708 -29.60 -11.83 -10.19
C GLY A 708 -28.35 -11.88 -11.07
N MET A 709 -27.81 -10.73 -11.45
CA MET A 709 -26.52 -10.61 -12.15
C MET A 709 -25.67 -9.49 -11.56
N GLN A 710 -24.37 -9.76 -11.40
CA GLN A 710 -23.43 -8.76 -10.88
C GLN A 710 -23.32 -7.54 -11.81
N ARG A 711 -23.30 -6.33 -11.24
CA ARG A 711 -22.98 -5.09 -11.96
C ARG A 711 -21.46 -4.84 -11.99
N ALA A 712 -20.70 -5.85 -12.39
CA ALA A 712 -19.23 -5.84 -12.40
C ALA A 712 -18.67 -6.67 -13.57
N LEU A 713 -17.40 -6.42 -13.93
CA LEU A 713 -16.68 -7.13 -15.00
C LEU A 713 -17.46 -7.10 -16.34
N TYR A 714 -17.82 -8.28 -16.88
CA TYR A 714 -18.62 -8.41 -18.10
C TYR A 714 -20.04 -7.86 -17.93
N GLY A 715 -20.57 -7.82 -16.70
CA GLY A 715 -21.93 -7.33 -16.43
C GLY A 715 -22.12 -5.88 -16.87
N LEU A 716 -21.09 -5.03 -16.73
CA LEU A 716 -21.12 -3.64 -17.20
C LEU A 716 -21.01 -3.48 -18.73
N GLN A 717 -20.63 -4.56 -19.42
CA GLN A 717 -20.50 -4.59 -20.88
C GLN A 717 -21.73 -5.22 -21.53
N THR A 718 -22.36 -6.21 -20.89
CA THR A 718 -23.40 -7.06 -21.49
C THR A 718 -24.74 -6.96 -20.75
N ASP A 719 -24.97 -5.93 -19.94
CA ASP A 719 -26.22 -5.79 -19.17
C ASP A 719 -27.45 -5.65 -20.06
N ILE A 720 -27.39 -4.82 -21.10
CA ILE A 720 -28.48 -4.67 -22.08
C ILE A 720 -28.84 -6.02 -22.70
N LEU A 721 -27.84 -6.77 -23.19
CA LEU A 721 -28.04 -8.11 -23.75
C LEU A 721 -28.77 -9.02 -22.75
N TRP A 722 -28.29 -9.16 -21.51
CA TRP A 722 -28.88 -10.11 -20.57
C TRP A 722 -30.24 -9.63 -20.03
N ALA A 723 -30.45 -8.32 -19.89
CA ALA A 723 -31.73 -7.78 -19.46
C ALA A 723 -32.83 -8.11 -20.46
N HIS A 724 -32.60 -7.82 -21.75
CA HIS A 724 -33.55 -8.14 -22.82
C HIS A 724 -33.70 -9.65 -23.03
N PHE A 725 -32.62 -10.43 -22.92
CA PHE A 725 -32.68 -11.88 -23.05
C PHE A 725 -33.61 -12.52 -21.99
N PHE A 726 -33.44 -12.16 -20.72
CA PHE A 726 -34.28 -12.69 -19.66
C PHE A 726 -35.70 -12.10 -19.68
N ASP A 727 -35.84 -10.84 -20.11
CA ASP A 727 -37.16 -10.24 -20.32
C ASP A 727 -37.97 -10.97 -21.41
N GLN A 728 -37.36 -11.37 -22.52
CA GLN A 728 -38.06 -12.16 -23.54
C GLN A 728 -38.42 -13.59 -23.06
N LEU A 729 -37.77 -14.10 -22.03
CA LEU A 729 -38.02 -15.41 -21.44
C LEU A 729 -39.03 -15.41 -20.29
N GLY A 730 -39.62 -14.25 -19.95
CA GLY A 730 -40.57 -14.18 -18.84
C GLY A 730 -39.94 -13.92 -17.46
N PHE A 731 -38.65 -13.58 -17.39
CA PHE A 731 -37.94 -13.27 -16.14
C PHE A 731 -37.62 -11.76 -16.03
N ARG A 732 -37.31 -11.28 -14.83
CA ARG A 732 -36.79 -9.92 -14.60
C ARG A 732 -35.33 -9.97 -14.17
N LEU A 733 -34.44 -9.25 -14.86
CA LEU A 733 -33.05 -9.13 -14.42
C LEU A 733 -32.97 -8.23 -13.18
N VAL A 734 -32.22 -8.65 -12.17
CA VAL A 734 -31.91 -7.85 -10.98
C VAL A 734 -30.41 -7.58 -10.95
N LEU A 735 -30.04 -6.30 -11.01
CA LEU A 735 -28.66 -5.85 -10.84
C LEU A 735 -28.44 -5.39 -9.40
N THR A 736 -27.23 -5.61 -8.89
CA THR A 736 -26.78 -4.95 -7.68
C THR A 736 -26.74 -3.42 -7.84
N PRO A 737 -26.83 -2.65 -6.74
CA PRO A 737 -26.61 -1.20 -6.80
C PRO A 737 -25.18 -0.89 -7.26
N PRO A 738 -24.90 0.36 -7.68
CA PRO A 738 -23.55 0.81 -7.98
C PRO A 738 -22.57 0.46 -6.85
N THR A 739 -21.34 0.15 -7.23
CA THR A 739 -20.32 -0.31 -6.30
C THR A 739 -20.12 0.69 -5.16
N ASN A 740 -20.35 0.23 -3.95
CA ASN A 740 -20.23 1.02 -2.73
C ASN A 740 -19.21 0.41 -1.76
N SER A 741 -18.95 1.09 -0.64
CA SER A 741 -17.96 0.66 0.36
C SER A 741 -18.28 -0.71 0.98
N LYS A 742 -19.57 -1.07 1.14
CA LYS A 742 -19.98 -2.40 1.66
C LYS A 742 -19.60 -3.49 0.65
N ILE A 743 -20.04 -3.34 -0.60
CA ILE A 743 -19.76 -4.30 -1.69
C ILE A 743 -18.24 -4.51 -1.85
N SER A 744 -17.50 -3.40 -1.97
CA SER A 744 -16.04 -3.42 -2.11
C SER A 744 -15.34 -4.14 -0.95
N LYS A 745 -15.73 -3.84 0.30
CA LYS A 745 -15.15 -4.46 1.49
C LYS A 745 -15.43 -5.97 1.55
N VAL A 746 -16.68 -6.37 1.35
CA VAL A 746 -17.09 -7.79 1.33
C VAL A 746 -16.32 -8.55 0.24
N GLY A 747 -16.19 -7.96 -0.94
CA GLY A 747 -15.43 -8.54 -2.04
C GLY A 747 -13.95 -8.78 -1.72
N ILE A 748 -13.29 -7.83 -1.06
CA ILE A 748 -11.90 -7.98 -0.61
C ILE A 748 -11.77 -9.07 0.47
N GLU A 749 -12.71 -9.14 1.41
CA GLU A 749 -12.67 -10.09 2.53
C GLU A 749 -12.98 -11.53 2.12
N LYS A 750 -13.79 -11.73 1.07
CA LYS A 750 -14.20 -13.05 0.57
C LYS A 750 -13.24 -13.63 -0.47
N MET A 751 -12.33 -12.84 -1.01
CA MET A 751 -11.42 -13.29 -2.06
C MET A 751 -10.39 -14.29 -1.50
N VAL A 752 -10.21 -15.43 -2.17
CA VAL A 752 -9.28 -16.50 -1.75
C VAL A 752 -7.88 -16.34 -2.37
N ALA A 753 -7.77 -15.62 -3.50
CA ALA A 753 -6.51 -15.39 -4.21
C ALA A 753 -6.30 -13.91 -4.53
N GLU A 754 -5.05 -13.45 -4.60
CA GLU A 754 -4.77 -12.06 -4.96
C GLU A 754 -5.00 -11.80 -6.45
N THR A 755 -5.90 -10.86 -6.75
CA THR A 755 -6.32 -10.49 -8.12
C THR A 755 -6.47 -8.97 -8.26
N CYS A 756 -6.72 -8.50 -9.48
CA CYS A 756 -7.02 -7.09 -9.74
C CYS A 756 -8.31 -6.65 -9.03
N TYR A 757 -8.38 -5.37 -8.67
CA TYR A 757 -9.48 -4.82 -7.87
C TYR A 757 -10.90 -5.06 -8.45
N PRO A 758 -11.13 -5.00 -9.78
CA PRO A 758 -12.45 -5.31 -10.36
C PRO A 758 -12.95 -6.74 -10.08
N VAL A 759 -12.03 -7.72 -9.99
CA VAL A 759 -12.37 -9.11 -9.64
C VAL A 759 -12.72 -9.24 -8.16
N LYS A 760 -12.05 -8.48 -7.28
CA LYS A 760 -12.43 -8.42 -5.86
C LYS A 760 -13.82 -7.82 -5.71
N VAL A 761 -14.11 -6.75 -6.44
CA VAL A 761 -15.42 -6.10 -6.44
C VAL A 761 -16.52 -7.07 -6.94
N SER A 762 -16.25 -7.88 -7.96
CA SER A 762 -17.19 -8.90 -8.46
C SER A 762 -17.68 -9.86 -7.36
N HIS A 763 -16.78 -10.30 -6.47
CA HIS A 763 -17.12 -11.16 -5.33
C HIS A 763 -18.09 -10.48 -4.37
N GLY A 764 -17.92 -9.17 -4.15
CA GLY A 764 -18.82 -8.36 -3.34
C GLY A 764 -20.22 -8.26 -3.96
N HIS A 765 -20.30 -8.05 -5.27
CA HIS A 765 -21.58 -7.98 -5.97
C HIS A 765 -22.33 -9.31 -5.92
N ILE A 766 -21.62 -10.42 -6.13
CA ILE A 766 -22.23 -11.75 -6.06
C ILE A 766 -22.67 -12.06 -4.64
N ALA A 767 -21.87 -11.72 -3.63
CA ALA A 767 -22.25 -11.88 -2.22
C ALA A 767 -23.53 -11.11 -1.86
N GLU A 768 -23.75 -9.93 -2.45
CA GLU A 768 -24.99 -9.15 -2.24
C GLU A 768 -26.21 -9.80 -2.94
N LEU A 769 -26.03 -10.59 -4.00
CA LEU A 769 -27.14 -11.24 -4.72
C LEU A 769 -27.53 -12.60 -4.12
N ILE A 770 -26.62 -13.31 -3.47
CA ILE A 770 -26.89 -14.65 -2.91
C ILE A 770 -28.06 -14.58 -1.93
N GLY A 771 -29.10 -15.38 -2.19
CA GLY A 771 -30.31 -15.44 -1.36
C GLY A 771 -31.30 -14.28 -1.57
N ASN A 772 -30.95 -13.30 -2.42
CA ASN A 772 -31.78 -12.12 -2.67
C ASN A 772 -32.47 -12.14 -4.04
N THR A 773 -32.23 -13.15 -4.87
CA THR A 773 -32.90 -13.36 -6.17
C THR A 773 -33.27 -14.82 -6.35
N ARG A 774 -34.28 -15.09 -7.20
CA ARG A 774 -34.77 -16.47 -7.41
C ARG A 774 -33.73 -17.37 -8.06
N TYR A 775 -33.03 -16.85 -9.07
CA TYR A 775 -31.86 -17.49 -9.65
C TYR A 775 -30.69 -16.52 -9.63
N LEU A 776 -29.48 -17.05 -9.71
CA LEU A 776 -28.25 -16.28 -9.78
C LEU A 776 -27.51 -16.62 -11.09
N PHE A 777 -27.32 -15.63 -11.95
CA PHE A 777 -26.67 -15.78 -13.25
C PHE A 777 -25.20 -15.35 -13.20
N ILE A 778 -24.31 -16.35 -13.34
CA ILE A 778 -22.85 -16.18 -13.28
C ILE A 778 -22.24 -16.94 -14.47
N PRO A 779 -22.38 -16.43 -15.71
CA PRO A 779 -21.84 -17.11 -16.88
C PRO A 779 -20.31 -17.13 -16.90
N THR A 780 -19.77 -18.12 -17.60
CA THR A 780 -18.36 -18.19 -17.99
C THR A 780 -18.24 -17.60 -19.40
N MET A 781 -17.92 -16.31 -19.49
CA MET A 781 -17.71 -15.61 -20.76
C MET A 781 -16.34 -15.96 -21.33
N ILE A 782 -16.28 -16.68 -22.45
CA ILE A 782 -15.01 -17.13 -23.05
C ILE A 782 -14.44 -16.09 -24.01
N ASN A 783 -15.19 -15.75 -25.05
CA ASN A 783 -14.79 -14.81 -26.10
C ASN A 783 -15.88 -13.77 -26.35
N MET A 784 -15.54 -12.77 -27.16
CA MET A 784 -16.42 -11.69 -27.60
C MET A 784 -16.40 -11.58 -29.13
N PRO A 785 -17.43 -10.95 -29.74
CA PRO A 785 -17.42 -10.66 -31.17
C PRO A 785 -16.19 -9.84 -31.55
N THR A 786 -15.62 -10.13 -32.72
CA THR A 786 -14.47 -9.43 -33.29
C THR A 786 -14.81 -8.90 -34.68
N PRO A 787 -14.20 -7.78 -35.13
CA PRO A 787 -14.42 -7.27 -36.49
C PRO A 787 -14.09 -8.30 -37.56
N GLU A 788 -12.93 -8.96 -37.46
CA GLU A 788 -12.53 -10.03 -38.39
C GLU A 788 -12.65 -11.42 -37.75
N PRO A 789 -13.09 -12.45 -38.51
CA PRO A 789 -13.16 -13.82 -38.01
C PRO A 789 -11.81 -14.42 -37.58
N SER A 790 -10.70 -13.96 -38.17
CA SER A 790 -9.34 -14.43 -37.85
C SER A 790 -8.81 -13.93 -36.50
N GLU A 791 -9.41 -12.89 -35.93
CA GLU A 791 -8.98 -12.34 -34.65
C GLU A 791 -9.30 -13.27 -33.49
N THR A 792 -8.49 -13.23 -32.43
CA THR A 792 -8.63 -14.17 -31.33
C THR A 792 -9.86 -13.87 -30.45
N GLY A 793 -9.96 -12.66 -29.88
CA GLY A 793 -11.19 -12.19 -29.22
C GLY A 793 -11.50 -12.76 -27.84
N PHE A 794 -10.54 -13.30 -27.08
CA PHE A 794 -10.84 -13.85 -25.75
C PHE A 794 -11.01 -12.76 -24.68
N TYR A 795 -11.84 -13.03 -23.67
CA TYR A 795 -11.81 -12.29 -22.42
C TYR A 795 -10.51 -12.59 -21.64
N CYS A 796 -10.15 -11.76 -20.65
CA CYS A 796 -8.98 -12.08 -19.83
C CYS A 796 -9.25 -13.33 -18.97
N PRO A 797 -8.21 -14.12 -18.61
CA PRO A 797 -8.40 -15.36 -17.83
C PRO A 797 -9.16 -15.15 -16.52
N MET A 798 -8.99 -14.00 -15.87
CA MET A 798 -9.70 -13.67 -14.62
C MET A 798 -11.22 -13.49 -14.82
N ILE A 799 -11.65 -13.02 -15.99
CA ILE A 799 -13.07 -12.92 -16.34
C ILE A 799 -13.61 -14.31 -16.67
N GLN A 800 -12.87 -15.09 -17.47
CA GLN A 800 -13.26 -16.45 -17.84
C GLN A 800 -13.39 -17.35 -16.60
N SER A 801 -12.49 -17.21 -15.62
CA SER A 801 -12.51 -18.00 -14.39
C SER A 801 -13.39 -17.43 -13.28
N ASN A 802 -13.98 -16.23 -13.45
CA ASN A 802 -14.69 -15.53 -12.38
C ASN A 802 -15.81 -16.38 -11.78
N SER A 803 -16.57 -17.11 -12.60
CA SER A 803 -17.64 -18.00 -12.16
C SER A 803 -17.13 -19.12 -11.23
N TYR A 804 -15.95 -19.66 -11.47
CA TYR A 804 -15.35 -20.69 -10.62
C TYR A 804 -14.77 -20.10 -9.33
N MET A 805 -14.06 -18.98 -9.44
CA MET A 805 -13.45 -18.30 -8.29
C MET A 805 -14.51 -17.92 -7.25
N VAL A 806 -15.58 -17.25 -7.69
CA VAL A 806 -16.64 -16.74 -6.80
C VAL A 806 -17.45 -17.88 -6.16
N ARG A 807 -17.65 -18.98 -6.89
CA ARG A 807 -18.35 -20.16 -6.36
C ARG A 807 -17.58 -20.80 -5.21
N VAL A 808 -16.27 -20.99 -5.37
CA VAL A 808 -15.42 -21.56 -4.32
C VAL A 808 -15.32 -20.59 -3.15
N ALA A 809 -15.08 -19.31 -3.43
CA ALA A 809 -14.93 -18.27 -2.41
C ALA A 809 -16.20 -18.07 -1.53
N LEU A 810 -17.39 -18.20 -2.13
CA LEU A 810 -18.67 -17.92 -1.47
C LEU A 810 -19.47 -19.17 -1.12
N GLY A 811 -18.96 -20.37 -1.42
CA GLY A 811 -19.64 -21.64 -1.12
C GLY A 811 -20.98 -21.81 -1.85
N ILE A 812 -21.08 -21.35 -3.10
CA ILE A 812 -22.36 -21.31 -3.84
C ILE A 812 -22.72 -22.70 -4.39
N ASP A 813 -23.91 -23.20 -4.07
CA ASP A 813 -24.44 -24.46 -4.62
C ASP A 813 -24.66 -24.36 -6.14
N GLN A 814 -24.21 -25.37 -6.88
CA GLN A 814 -24.37 -25.47 -8.32
C GLN A 814 -25.85 -25.60 -8.76
N LYS A 815 -26.72 -26.07 -7.86
CA LYS A 815 -28.16 -26.21 -8.13
C LYS A 815 -28.89 -24.87 -8.18
N SER A 816 -28.43 -23.86 -7.43
CA SER A 816 -29.09 -22.55 -7.30
C SER A 816 -28.60 -21.49 -8.32
N ILE A 817 -27.63 -21.84 -9.17
CA ILE A 817 -27.04 -20.92 -10.15
C ILE A 817 -27.33 -21.30 -11.60
N LEU A 818 -27.34 -20.29 -12.46
CA LEU A 818 -27.26 -20.37 -13.90
C LEU A 818 -25.84 -19.96 -14.30
N SER A 819 -25.00 -20.92 -14.67
CA SER A 819 -23.59 -20.67 -15.00
C SER A 819 -23.23 -21.32 -16.34
N PRO A 820 -23.83 -20.86 -17.45
CA PRO A 820 -23.49 -21.39 -18.76
C PRO A 820 -22.10 -20.91 -19.19
N ILE A 821 -21.42 -21.75 -19.97
CA ILE A 821 -20.24 -21.37 -20.75
C ILE A 821 -20.75 -20.72 -22.04
N ILE A 822 -20.20 -19.55 -22.37
CA ILE A 822 -20.71 -18.71 -23.46
C ILE A 822 -19.57 -18.31 -24.40
N HIS A 823 -19.72 -18.67 -25.68
CA HIS A 823 -18.86 -18.25 -26.78
C HIS A 823 -19.59 -17.25 -27.69
N MET A 824 -19.52 -15.96 -27.34
CA MET A 824 -20.20 -14.89 -28.08
C MET A 824 -19.72 -14.72 -29.53
N LYS A 825 -18.59 -15.32 -29.91
CA LYS A 825 -18.06 -15.30 -31.28
C LYS A 825 -18.76 -16.30 -32.21
N TYR A 826 -19.50 -17.27 -31.68
CA TYR A 826 -20.30 -18.15 -32.51
C TYR A 826 -21.39 -17.37 -33.26
N ASP A 827 -21.82 -17.90 -34.40
CA ASP A 827 -23.02 -17.41 -35.05
C ASP A 827 -24.23 -17.57 -34.10
N THR A 828 -25.25 -16.74 -34.30
CA THR A 828 -26.38 -16.64 -33.37
C THR A 828 -27.12 -17.96 -33.18
N ASP A 829 -27.17 -18.83 -34.19
CA ASP A 829 -27.84 -20.13 -34.10
C ASP A 829 -27.05 -21.12 -33.23
N THR A 830 -25.74 -21.19 -33.43
CA THR A 830 -24.85 -22.00 -32.60
C THR A 830 -24.82 -21.49 -31.15
N LEU A 831 -24.79 -20.17 -30.95
CA LEU A 831 -24.87 -19.55 -29.61
C LEU A 831 -26.22 -19.85 -28.93
N ALA A 832 -27.33 -19.74 -29.65
CA ALA A 832 -28.66 -20.09 -29.15
C ALA A 832 -28.72 -21.55 -28.68
N LEU A 833 -28.12 -22.47 -29.45
CA LEU A 833 -28.06 -23.88 -29.11
C LEU A 833 -27.22 -24.14 -27.86
N GLU A 834 -26.01 -23.56 -27.78
CA GLU A 834 -25.11 -23.66 -26.63
C GLU A 834 -25.79 -23.19 -25.33
N ILE A 835 -26.45 -22.03 -25.37
CA ILE A 835 -27.17 -21.50 -24.22
C ILE A 835 -28.36 -22.42 -23.87
N SER A 836 -29.12 -22.85 -24.88
CA SER A 836 -30.31 -23.69 -24.69
C SER A 836 -30.00 -24.98 -23.95
N GLU A 837 -28.92 -25.67 -24.33
CA GLU A 837 -28.54 -26.95 -23.72
C GLU A 837 -28.23 -26.83 -22.22
N GLN A 838 -27.73 -25.66 -21.81
CA GLN A 838 -27.26 -25.41 -20.45
C GLN A 838 -28.35 -24.85 -19.51
N ILE A 839 -29.34 -24.11 -20.02
CA ILE A 839 -30.33 -23.41 -19.16
C ILE A 839 -31.78 -23.86 -19.34
N GLN A 840 -32.17 -24.48 -20.47
CA GLN A 840 -33.59 -24.76 -20.80
C GLN A 840 -34.33 -25.55 -19.69
N LYS A 841 -33.67 -26.54 -19.07
CA LYS A 841 -34.29 -27.39 -18.05
C LYS A 841 -34.50 -26.67 -16.73
N LYS A 842 -33.57 -25.77 -16.35
CA LYS A 842 -33.62 -25.02 -15.08
C LYS A 842 -34.65 -23.90 -15.11
N LEU A 843 -34.86 -23.31 -16.30
CA LEU A 843 -35.79 -22.19 -16.50
C LEU A 843 -37.15 -22.61 -17.05
N HIS A 844 -37.32 -23.88 -17.43
CA HIS A 844 -38.55 -24.41 -18.03
C HIS A 844 -38.98 -23.68 -19.31
N VAL A 845 -38.02 -23.35 -20.17
CA VAL A 845 -38.24 -22.66 -21.46
C VAL A 845 -37.81 -23.54 -22.63
N SER A 846 -38.41 -23.36 -23.81
CA SER A 846 -38.08 -24.10 -25.02
C SER A 846 -36.86 -23.54 -25.75
N LYS A 847 -36.18 -24.38 -26.54
CA LYS A 847 -35.09 -23.94 -27.43
C LYS A 847 -35.53 -22.82 -28.39
N SER A 848 -36.78 -22.86 -28.85
CA SER A 848 -37.34 -21.84 -29.76
C SER A 848 -37.51 -20.48 -29.08
N GLU A 849 -37.88 -20.45 -27.81
CA GLU A 849 -37.99 -19.23 -27.01
C GLU A 849 -36.60 -18.65 -26.74
N ILE A 850 -35.63 -19.48 -26.35
CA ILE A 850 -34.24 -19.05 -26.15
C ILE A 850 -33.66 -18.46 -27.44
N LYS A 851 -33.87 -19.13 -28.58
CA LYS A 851 -33.43 -18.62 -29.88
C LYS A 851 -34.05 -17.25 -30.15
N ARG A 852 -35.37 -17.08 -30.04
CA ARG A 852 -36.00 -15.76 -30.25
C ARG A 852 -35.45 -14.70 -29.29
N ALA A 853 -35.27 -15.05 -28.02
CA ALA A 853 -34.77 -14.16 -26.99
C ALA A 853 -33.33 -13.68 -27.29
N ILE A 854 -32.43 -14.56 -27.72
CA ILE A 854 -31.04 -14.17 -28.01
C ILE A 854 -30.93 -13.30 -29.27
N TYR A 855 -31.72 -13.59 -30.31
CA TYR A 855 -31.77 -12.74 -31.51
C TYR A 855 -32.22 -11.32 -31.15
N TYR A 856 -33.34 -11.20 -30.41
CA TYR A 856 -33.85 -9.92 -29.97
C TYR A 856 -32.85 -9.16 -29.10
N ALA A 857 -32.25 -9.85 -28.13
CA ALA A 857 -31.32 -9.22 -27.20
C ALA A 857 -30.01 -8.76 -27.85
N LEU A 858 -29.48 -9.51 -28.82
CA LEU A 858 -28.32 -9.09 -29.61
C LEU A 858 -28.62 -7.86 -30.46
N ASP A 859 -29.82 -7.79 -31.06
CA ASP A 859 -30.27 -6.62 -31.82
C ASP A 859 -30.37 -5.38 -30.94
N MET A 860 -31.02 -5.48 -29.76
CA MET A 860 -31.09 -4.37 -28.79
C MET A 860 -29.70 -3.88 -28.37
N ASN A 861 -28.75 -4.80 -28.12
CA ASN A 861 -27.37 -4.44 -27.79
C ASN A 861 -26.64 -3.79 -28.97
N SER A 862 -26.92 -4.22 -30.20
CA SER A 862 -26.36 -3.60 -31.42
C SER A 862 -26.89 -2.18 -31.62
N GLN A 863 -28.19 -1.96 -31.45
CA GLN A 863 -28.80 -0.63 -31.55
C GLN A 863 -28.19 0.36 -30.56
N PHE A 864 -27.99 -0.07 -29.30
CA PHE A 864 -27.30 0.75 -28.30
C PHE A 864 -25.88 1.15 -28.72
N ASN A 865 -25.08 0.21 -29.25
CA ASN A 865 -23.72 0.52 -29.72
C ASN A 865 -23.73 1.50 -30.90
N VAL A 866 -24.63 1.31 -31.86
CA VAL A 866 -24.78 2.22 -33.01
C VAL A 866 -25.17 3.63 -32.54
N GLU A 867 -26.03 3.74 -31.53
CA GLU A 867 -26.41 5.04 -30.98
C GLU A 867 -25.24 5.73 -30.26
N LEU A 868 -24.40 4.99 -29.54
CA LEU A 868 -23.16 5.52 -28.96
C LEU A 868 -22.21 6.03 -30.04
N TRP A 869 -21.99 5.27 -31.11
CA TRP A 869 -21.10 5.66 -32.22
C TRP A 869 -21.62 6.88 -32.94
N ARG A 870 -22.91 6.91 -33.25
CA ARG A 870 -23.57 8.08 -33.85
C ARG A 870 -23.37 9.32 -32.99
N LYS A 871 -23.55 9.19 -31.66
CA LYS A 871 -23.36 10.32 -30.74
C LYS A 871 -21.90 10.72 -30.59
N GLY A 872 -20.98 9.76 -30.65
CA GLY A 872 -19.55 10.01 -30.66
C GLY A 872 -19.11 10.81 -31.88
N GLN A 873 -19.58 10.41 -33.06
CA GLN A 873 -19.30 11.13 -34.31
C GLN A 873 -19.84 12.57 -34.26
N GLU A 874 -21.07 12.79 -33.75
CA GLU A 874 -21.60 14.15 -33.55
C GLU A 874 -20.70 15.02 -32.65
N ILE A 875 -20.11 14.43 -31.60
CA ILE A 875 -19.20 15.14 -30.68
C ILE A 875 -17.90 15.48 -31.38
N LEU A 876 -17.32 14.53 -32.12
CA LEU A 876 -16.04 14.70 -32.81
C LEU A 876 -16.16 15.70 -33.97
N ASP A 877 -17.24 15.64 -34.76
CA ASP A 877 -17.51 16.57 -35.87
C ASP A 877 -17.83 17.99 -35.38
N GLY A 878 -18.40 18.11 -34.17
CA GLY A 878 -18.75 19.39 -33.55
C GLY A 878 -17.58 20.11 -32.87
N GLN A 879 -16.41 19.49 -32.76
CA GLN A 879 -15.24 20.11 -32.13
C GLN A 879 -14.35 20.86 -33.12
N SER A 880 -13.74 21.95 -32.64
CA SER A 880 -12.70 22.66 -33.39
C SER A 880 -11.47 21.77 -33.57
N LEU A 881 -10.83 21.82 -34.74
CA LEU A 881 -9.59 21.10 -35.01
C LEU A 881 -8.45 21.49 -34.06
N ASP A 882 -8.48 22.72 -33.53
CA ASP A 882 -7.48 23.21 -32.57
C ASP A 882 -7.84 22.91 -31.10
N GLU A 883 -9.03 22.38 -30.83
CA GLU A 883 -9.45 22.06 -29.46
C GLU A 883 -9.00 20.64 -29.08
N PRO A 884 -8.25 20.47 -27.98
CA PRO A 884 -7.79 19.15 -27.55
C PRO A 884 -8.96 18.32 -26.98
N ILE A 885 -9.02 17.05 -27.37
CA ILE A 885 -9.93 16.06 -26.78
C ILE A 885 -9.14 14.92 -26.15
N VAL A 886 -9.53 14.53 -24.95
CA VAL A 886 -8.95 13.37 -24.28
C VAL A 886 -9.81 12.15 -24.58
N VAL A 887 -9.26 11.17 -25.31
CA VAL A 887 -9.93 9.89 -25.53
C VAL A 887 -9.52 8.93 -24.42
N VAL A 888 -10.50 8.53 -23.61
CA VAL A 888 -10.26 7.66 -22.45
C VAL A 888 -10.45 6.20 -22.85
N THR A 889 -9.34 5.47 -22.90
CA THR A 889 -9.33 4.04 -23.23
C THR A 889 -9.24 3.19 -21.96
N GLY A 890 -9.84 2.01 -21.98
CA GLY A 890 -9.84 1.11 -20.84
C GLY A 890 -10.91 0.04 -20.97
N ARG A 891 -10.93 -0.90 -20.03
CA ARG A 891 -11.94 -1.94 -20.00
C ARG A 891 -13.27 -1.36 -19.50
N PRO A 892 -14.44 -1.85 -19.95
CA PRO A 892 -15.74 -1.29 -19.54
C PRO A 892 -15.93 -1.18 -18.02
N TYR A 893 -15.46 -2.16 -17.27
CA TYR A 893 -15.50 -2.13 -15.80
C TYR A 893 -14.54 -1.13 -15.16
N ASN A 894 -13.49 -0.68 -15.86
CA ASN A 894 -12.69 0.46 -15.42
C ASN A 894 -13.41 1.77 -15.80
N LEU A 895 -14.01 1.85 -16.99
CA LEU A 895 -14.58 3.10 -17.51
C LEU A 895 -15.93 3.47 -16.89
N TYR A 896 -16.77 2.51 -16.50
CA TYR A 896 -18.17 2.78 -16.12
C TYR A 896 -18.53 2.45 -14.68
N ASP A 897 -17.64 1.80 -13.93
CA ASP A 897 -17.78 1.72 -12.48
C ASP A 897 -17.14 2.97 -11.84
N GLU A 898 -17.99 3.89 -11.39
CA GLU A 898 -17.57 5.18 -10.80
C GLU A 898 -16.70 5.02 -9.54
N ARG A 899 -16.77 3.88 -8.84
CA ARG A 899 -15.89 3.61 -7.70
C ARG A 899 -14.50 3.19 -8.17
N LEU A 900 -14.40 2.46 -9.28
CA LEU A 900 -13.12 2.02 -9.83
C LEU A 900 -12.37 3.16 -10.53
N ASN A 901 -13.06 4.07 -11.20
CA ASN A 901 -12.43 5.23 -11.85
C ASN A 901 -12.49 6.54 -11.07
N LEU A 902 -13.04 6.53 -9.86
CA LEU A 902 -13.13 7.72 -9.00
C LEU A 902 -13.86 8.89 -9.67
N ARG A 903 -14.88 8.60 -10.49
CA ARG A 903 -15.68 9.55 -11.28
C ARG A 903 -14.84 10.39 -12.25
N LEU A 904 -13.89 9.75 -12.91
CA LEU A 904 -12.94 10.38 -13.84
C LEU A 904 -13.62 11.37 -14.81
N GLY A 905 -14.69 10.94 -15.50
CA GLY A 905 -15.42 11.79 -16.45
C GLY A 905 -15.98 13.07 -15.83
N GLN A 906 -16.51 12.99 -14.60
CA GLN A 906 -17.00 14.16 -13.88
C GLN A 906 -15.86 15.12 -13.52
N ASN A 907 -14.69 14.59 -13.19
CA ASN A 907 -13.53 15.40 -12.77
C ASN A 907 -12.87 16.09 -13.97
N LEU A 908 -12.72 15.39 -15.11
CA LEU A 908 -12.21 15.98 -16.36
C LEU A 908 -13.14 17.11 -16.85
N SER A 909 -14.46 16.88 -16.85
CA SER A 909 -15.47 17.90 -17.17
C SER A 909 -15.34 19.16 -16.30
N LYS A 910 -15.10 19.00 -14.98
CA LYS A 910 -14.95 20.13 -14.03
C LYS A 910 -13.71 20.98 -14.28
N ILE A 911 -12.62 20.39 -14.77
CA ILE A 911 -11.39 21.13 -15.09
C ILE A 911 -11.37 21.70 -16.50
N GLY A 912 -12.48 21.57 -17.24
CA GLY A 912 -12.61 22.09 -18.60
C GLY A 912 -11.99 21.18 -19.66
N VAL A 913 -11.77 19.90 -19.37
CA VAL A 913 -11.26 18.91 -20.33
C VAL A 913 -12.43 18.12 -20.92
N SER A 914 -12.52 18.12 -22.26
CA SER A 914 -13.45 17.26 -23.01
C SER A 914 -12.89 15.83 -23.04
N ALA A 915 -13.60 14.89 -22.41
CA ALA A 915 -13.14 13.51 -22.22
C ALA A 915 -14.13 12.50 -22.80
N LEU A 916 -13.78 11.88 -23.92
CA LEU A 916 -14.63 10.95 -24.66
C LEU A 916 -14.26 9.49 -24.32
N PRO A 917 -15.18 8.66 -23.77
CA PRO A 917 -14.93 7.24 -23.58
C PRO A 917 -14.78 6.51 -24.93
N MET A 918 -13.89 5.51 -24.98
CA MET A 918 -13.56 4.81 -26.24
C MET A 918 -14.73 4.10 -26.95
N ASP A 919 -15.83 3.78 -26.25
CA ASP A 919 -17.00 3.11 -26.86
C ASP A 919 -17.90 4.04 -27.68
N PHE A 920 -17.66 5.36 -27.63
CA PHE A 920 -18.24 6.31 -28.57
C PHE A 920 -17.57 6.28 -29.95
N ILE A 921 -16.44 5.59 -30.09
CA ILE A 921 -15.67 5.54 -31.35
C ILE A 921 -15.86 4.16 -31.95
N ASP A 922 -16.41 4.10 -33.17
CA ASP A 922 -16.39 2.87 -33.96
C ASP A 922 -14.97 2.64 -34.49
N VAL A 923 -14.35 1.57 -34.02
CA VAL A 923 -13.00 1.17 -34.40
C VAL A 923 -12.96 -0.14 -35.18
N SER A 924 -14.12 -0.66 -35.59
CA SER A 924 -14.24 -1.94 -36.28
C SER A 924 -13.45 -2.00 -37.59
N SER A 925 -13.35 -0.87 -38.30
CA SER A 925 -12.63 -0.74 -39.58
C SER A 925 -11.12 -0.51 -39.45
N VAL A 926 -10.60 -0.29 -38.24
CA VAL A 926 -9.20 0.12 -38.03
C VAL A 926 -8.27 -1.10 -38.05
N ASP A 927 -7.45 -1.28 -39.08
CA ASP A 927 -6.53 -2.43 -39.18
C ASP A 927 -5.65 -2.64 -37.92
N LEU A 928 -5.52 -3.91 -37.51
CA LEU A 928 -4.70 -4.37 -36.37
C LEU A 928 -3.78 -5.54 -36.78
N SER A 929 -3.48 -5.68 -38.07
CA SER A 929 -2.63 -6.75 -38.60
C SER A 929 -1.18 -6.75 -38.08
N ASP A 930 -0.71 -5.61 -37.56
CA ASP A 930 0.57 -5.42 -36.88
C ASP A 930 0.63 -6.06 -35.48
N PHE A 931 -0.53 -6.41 -34.89
CA PHE A 931 -0.62 -7.16 -33.64
C PHE A 931 -1.40 -8.48 -33.84
N PRO A 932 -0.93 -9.39 -34.72
CA PRO A 932 -1.70 -10.57 -35.14
C PRO A 932 -1.93 -11.57 -34.00
N SER A 933 -1.10 -11.51 -32.95
CA SER A 933 -1.20 -12.36 -31.76
C SER A 933 -1.92 -11.68 -30.59
N MET A 934 -2.63 -10.57 -30.80
CA MET A 934 -3.41 -9.93 -29.75
C MET A 934 -4.53 -10.86 -29.27
N TYR A 935 -4.29 -11.50 -28.12
CA TYR A 935 -5.17 -12.53 -27.57
C TYR A 935 -6.50 -11.97 -27.05
N TRP A 936 -6.47 -10.78 -26.45
CA TRP A 936 -7.62 -10.22 -25.75
C TRP A 936 -8.46 -9.32 -26.64
N GLY A 937 -9.76 -9.58 -26.77
CA GLY A 937 -10.67 -8.79 -27.61
C GLY A 937 -10.76 -7.32 -27.19
N LEU A 938 -10.95 -7.05 -25.89
CA LEU A 938 -10.89 -5.68 -25.36
C LEU A 938 -9.51 -5.03 -25.54
N GLY A 939 -8.43 -5.82 -25.52
CA GLY A 939 -7.08 -5.31 -25.80
C GLY A 939 -6.94 -4.85 -27.24
N ALA A 940 -7.45 -5.65 -28.19
CA ALA A 940 -7.50 -5.27 -29.60
C ALA A 940 -8.30 -3.98 -29.82
N GLN A 941 -9.47 -3.85 -29.18
CA GLN A 941 -10.27 -2.63 -29.28
C GLN A 941 -9.51 -1.40 -28.73
N ILE A 942 -8.83 -1.54 -27.60
CA ILE A 942 -8.00 -0.46 -27.01
C ILE A 942 -6.87 -0.04 -27.96
N LEU A 943 -6.17 -0.98 -28.60
CA LEU A 943 -5.09 -0.66 -29.55
C LEU A 943 -5.62 -0.02 -30.83
N ARG A 944 -6.78 -0.46 -31.35
CA ARG A 944 -7.42 0.23 -32.48
C ARG A 944 -7.79 1.66 -32.12
N THR A 945 -8.34 1.90 -30.93
CA THR A 945 -8.58 3.27 -30.46
C THR A 945 -7.27 4.06 -30.33
N ALA A 946 -6.18 3.45 -29.85
CA ALA A 946 -4.87 4.11 -29.81
C ALA A 946 -4.40 4.55 -31.21
N LYS A 947 -4.58 3.73 -32.25
CA LYS A 947 -4.28 4.11 -33.64
C LYS A 947 -5.17 5.24 -34.15
N VAL A 948 -6.44 5.28 -33.74
CA VAL A 948 -7.32 6.41 -34.08
C VAL A 948 -6.78 7.68 -33.43
N ILE A 949 -6.38 7.62 -32.15
CA ILE A 949 -5.82 8.77 -31.44
C ILE A 949 -4.54 9.26 -32.12
N GLU A 950 -3.59 8.37 -32.42
CA GLU A 950 -2.31 8.72 -33.06
C GLU A 950 -2.48 9.45 -34.40
N ARG A 951 -3.48 9.06 -35.19
CA ARG A 951 -3.78 9.71 -36.49
C ARG A 951 -4.33 11.14 -36.39
N HIS A 952 -4.72 11.59 -35.20
CA HIS A 952 -5.37 12.89 -35.00
C HIS A 952 -4.53 13.76 -34.06
N HIS A 953 -3.96 14.84 -34.60
CA HIS A 953 -3.06 15.75 -33.88
C HIS A 953 -3.66 16.41 -32.62
N ASN A 954 -4.99 16.55 -32.55
CA ASN A 954 -5.69 17.15 -31.42
C ASN A 954 -6.28 16.11 -30.44
N TYR A 955 -6.03 14.81 -30.65
CA TYR A 955 -6.51 13.75 -29.78
C TYR A 955 -5.40 13.33 -28.81
N PHE A 956 -5.75 13.25 -27.52
CA PHE A 956 -4.83 12.86 -26.46
C PHE A 956 -5.34 11.58 -25.80
N GLY A 957 -4.51 10.55 -25.75
CA GLY A 957 -4.87 9.28 -25.14
C GLY A 957 -4.71 9.30 -23.62
N LEU A 958 -5.76 8.87 -22.90
CA LEU A 958 -5.69 8.57 -21.47
C LEU A 958 -6.10 7.10 -21.25
N HIS A 959 -5.13 6.24 -20.97
CA HIS A 959 -5.38 4.81 -20.75
C HIS A 959 -5.60 4.50 -19.27
N LEU A 960 -6.74 3.88 -18.93
CA LEU A 960 -7.12 3.51 -17.57
C LEU A 960 -7.07 1.99 -17.34
N THR A 961 -6.17 1.59 -16.43
CA THR A 961 -6.03 0.20 -15.96
C THR A 961 -6.08 0.08 -14.43
N ASN A 962 -6.00 -1.15 -13.91
CA ASN A 962 -5.97 -1.49 -12.50
C ASN A 962 -4.68 -2.23 -12.13
N PHE A 963 -4.19 -1.99 -10.91
CA PHE A 963 -3.06 -2.75 -10.37
C PHE A 963 -3.35 -4.26 -10.35
N SER A 964 -2.31 -5.07 -10.57
CA SER A 964 -2.38 -6.53 -10.77
C SER A 964 -3.19 -6.98 -11.99
N CYS A 965 -3.45 -6.10 -12.97
CA CYS A 965 -4.02 -6.50 -14.25
C CYS A 965 -2.94 -7.12 -15.15
N GLY A 966 -2.90 -8.45 -15.19
CA GLY A 966 -1.90 -9.16 -16.01
C GLY A 966 -2.05 -8.91 -17.51
N ALA A 967 -3.27 -8.81 -18.04
CA ALA A 967 -3.46 -8.56 -19.48
C ALA A 967 -3.00 -7.14 -19.89
N ASP A 968 -3.33 -6.14 -19.07
CA ASP A 968 -2.98 -4.75 -19.40
C ASP A 968 -1.49 -4.48 -19.22
N SER A 969 -0.77 -5.20 -18.33
CA SER A 969 0.69 -5.08 -18.26
C SER A 969 1.41 -5.47 -19.56
N PHE A 970 0.81 -6.34 -20.39
CA PHE A 970 1.31 -6.57 -21.75
C PHE A 970 0.81 -5.49 -22.72
N LEU A 971 -0.46 -5.12 -22.61
CA LEU A 971 -1.12 -4.16 -23.50
C LEU A 971 -0.46 -2.77 -23.49
N GLU A 972 -0.03 -2.29 -22.31
CA GLU A 972 0.58 -0.98 -22.14
C GLU A 972 1.84 -0.79 -23.00
N HIS A 973 2.61 -1.86 -23.23
CA HIS A 973 3.78 -1.82 -24.12
C HIS A 973 3.39 -1.56 -25.57
N PHE A 974 2.33 -2.21 -26.05
CA PHE A 974 1.81 -2.00 -27.40
C PHE A 974 1.12 -0.64 -27.53
N TYR A 975 0.38 -0.21 -26.51
CA TYR A 975 -0.25 1.10 -26.47
C TYR A 975 0.80 2.21 -26.58
N LYS A 976 1.87 2.15 -25.78
CA LYS A 976 3.00 3.08 -25.87
C LYS A 976 3.65 3.03 -27.24
N HIS A 977 3.92 1.85 -27.78
CA HIS A 977 4.49 1.71 -29.13
C HIS A 977 3.68 2.44 -30.21
N ILE A 978 2.34 2.40 -30.13
CA ILE A 978 1.47 3.14 -31.07
C ILE A 978 1.55 4.65 -30.82
N MET A 979 1.54 5.08 -29.56
CA MET A 979 1.50 6.50 -29.21
C MET A 979 2.82 7.26 -29.39
N GLY A 980 3.94 6.54 -29.61
CA GLY A 980 5.29 7.09 -29.64
C GLY A 980 5.91 7.23 -28.26
#